data_AF-A0A1R2CPX8-F1
#
_entry.id   AF-A0A1R2CPX8-F1
#
_cell.length_a   1.000
_cell.length_b   1.000
_cell.length_c   1.000
_cell.angle_alpha   90.00
_cell.angle_beta   90.00
_cell.angle_gamma   90.00
#
_symmetry.space_group_name_H-M   'P 1'
#
loop_
_entity.id
_entity.type
_entity.pdbx_description
1 polymer ?
#
loop_
_entity_poly.entity_id
_entity_poly.type
_entity_poly.pdbx_seq_one_letter_code
_entity_poly.pdbx_strand_id
1 'polypeptide(L)'
;MRLWYAVLILFMLGVNSLYNFAIIVSIHTPSTYLIEFEKLKTDLKYSFSIYLQEFNTSISRELEDMDLIFDSSFSAAISLTILRIASDYQIPYLCWWDCPLSQNDILFRIYANCDEISKKLNSVIEFLNWTNSAVFYDDSLCSNNMLQNLKYKEKIYAPSNMPTHTSSIISRFVKTSGIKTWILITEADSSAEIQSELIANNMMREGVGILAGPYSSPGVNYDGILKLSYKGQEYSDSKSQLIFQTLKSLLNNVNQVMEKNKIHDIYSALVSIFHLHIPSDELALFNIQNSTIIQIQETKINTTTVYDINAIKWIGGSNNPPSNSKTKINFSLSAGITNNSITAQIGNQIMMNGVYIGAEDINNETNRLPGFEFRFQDIPCYTSSAKIDTSCYDNYSDNFGLFHISPHSEAYSILLYNYLTQFDLNLFGTSDGLIMEDKNDYPRYISTGIPYKYEVNALLQVIKLMGFNSIAVVRSNSSSAIEWSNWAIEDAKNYKISILNNISNNILNISASGSIINGDSIIENIVNSLSRIVIAAVPETTLLEMFSKFIDLGLEAGDIYTATKSLKIEIITNISNPNFNKTKDMISGTFIIGSAFFQGEVGKRTEKTFMNRFQSYTRRTCDYYDAFMLGANAIEILINSGKDYEKSTNIMREARKVKFQGCNGIIKVIDYTNLRESEMYIMNQIMYKNNSYIIPEVAYYYPTGSTVFQIVEELVWTPSGLPSSIRINNWPCPFKPSHLKIFNEGRTIVWIICSIISLFTVINTIFIWKKFWTNDIKTLTEKQEISFQDSVLLSTVLIELFQVASMGPDIENLSGFMKSITSSVSYNIDDFVVLTNGIFWYVLLSMMLCSAYWVLLCIVWLFNLHKRFYNFFIFRFLGWSITNIMPIQGNLMFIPIISTLLDVFLCDKSLSDSFSDSVLDKDCFQKCWNSKHLSYAIPSGLFIFMYQPLAVYFRPIWQEYLPLLHIKTHPKFLMIKSVYQILLILLNKTLKRYDDYVHSIVFAILIFIYVLVLQYVKAFNYDRLNMWQRIGNIAVLWLALICIGLKLSTEKVYVWIIILLIGLAMLIIIGFLLQKKKYPSLLYRVEQKSIEKIIRWMIGSEESKDVFKSISYAIDENEIDSNNRFISGSH
;
A
#
# COMPACT_ATOMS: atom_id res chain seq x y z
N MET A 1 74.19 -71.25 7.84
CA MET A 1 75.44 -71.42 7.07
C MET A 1 75.31 -72.21 5.75
N ARG A 2 74.27 -73.04 5.51
CA ARG A 2 74.04 -73.67 4.18
C ARG A 2 73.10 -72.91 3.24
N LEU A 3 72.44 -71.83 3.70
CA LEU A 3 71.60 -70.96 2.86
C LEU A 3 72.42 -69.89 2.11
N TRP A 4 73.60 -69.51 2.63
CA TRP A 4 74.46 -68.50 2.02
C TRP A 4 75.25 -69.01 0.79
N TYR A 5 75.54 -70.31 0.72
CA TYR A 5 76.20 -70.90 -0.45
C TYR A 5 75.27 -71.09 -1.65
N ALA A 6 73.96 -71.25 -1.43
CA ALA A 6 72.97 -71.34 -2.52
C ALA A 6 72.68 -69.96 -3.14
N VAL A 7 72.74 -68.88 -2.37
CA VAL A 7 72.57 -67.51 -2.87
C VAL A 7 73.82 -67.04 -3.65
N LEU A 8 75.03 -67.47 -3.26
CA LEU A 8 76.26 -67.11 -3.98
C LEU A 8 76.39 -67.81 -5.35
N ILE A 9 75.85 -69.02 -5.51
CA ILE A 9 75.90 -69.77 -6.78
C ILE A 9 74.80 -69.33 -7.75
N LEU A 10 73.67 -68.81 -7.26
CA LEU A 10 72.65 -68.15 -8.10
C LEU A 10 73.08 -66.75 -8.58
N PHE A 11 73.98 -66.07 -7.85
CA PHE A 11 74.58 -64.81 -8.30
C PHE A 11 75.64 -64.98 -9.40
N MET A 12 76.24 -66.18 -9.51
CA MET A 12 77.28 -66.50 -10.50
C MET A 12 76.74 -67.07 -11.83
N LEU A 13 75.41 -67.22 -11.95
CA LEU A 13 74.74 -67.51 -13.23
C LEU A 13 74.06 -66.23 -13.75
N GLY A 14 74.83 -65.15 -13.79
CA GLY A 14 74.50 -63.93 -14.49
C GLY A 14 74.65 -64.15 -15.99
N VAL A 15 73.50 -64.39 -16.64
CA VAL A 15 73.18 -64.11 -18.04
C VAL A 15 74.14 -63.08 -18.66
N ASN A 16 74.71 -63.40 -19.84
CA ASN A 16 75.41 -62.44 -20.69
C ASN A 16 74.50 -61.24 -21.00
N SER A 17 74.56 -60.24 -20.13
CA SER A 17 74.02 -58.91 -20.36
C SER A 17 75.04 -58.15 -21.20
N LEU A 18 74.58 -57.51 -22.28
CA LEU A 18 75.46 -56.78 -23.20
C LEU A 18 75.90 -55.41 -22.66
N TYR A 19 75.21 -54.84 -21.65
CA TYR A 19 75.46 -53.50 -21.10
C TYR A 19 74.98 -53.36 -19.64
N ASN A 20 75.67 -52.54 -18.84
CA ASN A 20 75.40 -52.25 -17.43
C ASN A 20 74.67 -50.91 -17.25
N PHE A 21 73.53 -50.93 -16.55
CA PHE A 21 72.73 -49.72 -16.30
C PHE A 21 72.59 -49.45 -14.80
N ALA A 22 72.80 -48.20 -14.39
CA ALA A 22 72.56 -47.76 -13.02
C ALA A 22 71.23 -47.00 -12.92
N ILE A 23 70.32 -47.46 -12.06
CA ILE A 23 69.13 -46.69 -11.68
C ILE A 23 69.39 -46.10 -10.30
N ILE A 24 69.49 -44.78 -10.22
CA ILE A 24 69.71 -44.08 -8.95
C ILE A 24 68.37 -43.74 -8.32
N VAL A 25 68.16 -44.17 -7.08
CA VAL A 25 66.98 -43.85 -6.26
C VAL A 25 67.42 -43.23 -4.94
N SER A 26 66.54 -42.47 -4.31
CA SER A 26 66.80 -41.87 -3.00
C SER A 26 65.64 -42.13 -2.04
N ILE A 27 65.77 -41.64 -0.80
CA ILE A 27 64.66 -41.61 0.16
C ILE A 27 63.45 -40.80 -0.32
N HIS A 28 63.63 -39.92 -1.30
CA HIS A 28 62.58 -39.13 -1.93
C HIS A 28 61.90 -39.87 -3.09
N THR A 29 62.46 -41.00 -3.56
CA THR A 29 61.85 -41.81 -4.62
C THR A 29 60.59 -42.50 -4.08
N PRO A 30 59.41 -42.28 -4.67
CA PRO A 30 58.19 -42.93 -4.21
C PRO A 30 58.26 -44.45 -4.39
N SER A 31 57.71 -45.21 -3.44
CA SER A 31 57.77 -46.68 -3.43
C SER A 31 57.13 -47.34 -4.66
N THR A 32 56.15 -46.67 -5.30
CA THR A 32 55.52 -47.12 -6.55
C THR A 32 56.52 -47.23 -7.71
N TYR A 33 57.50 -46.34 -7.78
CA TYR A 33 58.55 -46.38 -8.81
C TYR A 33 59.48 -47.57 -8.61
N LEU A 34 59.82 -47.88 -7.36
CA LEU A 34 60.67 -49.05 -7.05
C LEU A 34 60.02 -50.35 -7.51
N ILE A 35 58.70 -50.49 -7.30
CA ILE A 35 57.95 -51.67 -7.75
C ILE A 35 57.96 -51.78 -9.29
N GLU A 36 57.77 -50.67 -10.01
CA GLU A 36 57.82 -50.69 -11.47
C GLU A 36 59.24 -50.94 -12.01
N PHE A 37 60.29 -50.37 -11.40
CA PHE A 37 61.66 -50.64 -11.82
C PHE A 37 62.13 -52.08 -11.57
N GLU A 38 61.65 -52.73 -10.51
CA GLU A 38 61.89 -54.17 -10.31
C GLU A 38 61.25 -55.03 -11.40
N LYS A 39 60.10 -54.63 -11.97
CA LYS A 39 59.54 -55.29 -13.18
C LYS A 39 60.42 -55.08 -14.41
N LEU A 40 61.14 -53.95 -14.49
CA LEU A 40 61.97 -53.61 -15.64
C LEU A 40 63.20 -54.55 -15.70
N LYS A 41 63.69 -54.94 -14.52
CA LYS A 41 64.74 -55.95 -14.33
C LYS A 41 64.33 -57.33 -14.84
N THR A 42 63.05 -57.69 -14.76
CA THR A 42 62.55 -58.98 -15.28
C THR A 42 62.23 -58.94 -16.78
N ASP A 43 61.86 -57.77 -17.32
CA ASP A 43 61.37 -57.63 -18.70
C ASP A 43 62.46 -57.38 -19.75
N LEU A 44 63.64 -56.92 -19.35
CA LEU A 44 64.71 -56.52 -20.27
C LEU A 44 65.99 -57.35 -20.09
N LYS A 45 66.75 -57.55 -21.18
CA LYS A 45 68.03 -58.30 -21.21
C LYS A 45 69.22 -57.47 -20.71
N TYR A 46 69.06 -56.70 -19.63
CA TYR A 46 70.10 -55.81 -19.12
C TYR A 46 70.39 -56.07 -17.64
N SER A 47 71.63 -55.84 -17.22
CA SER A 47 72.04 -55.83 -15.80
C SER A 47 71.77 -54.47 -15.20
N PHE A 48 70.87 -54.41 -14.21
CA PHE A 48 70.55 -53.19 -13.48
C PHE A 48 71.06 -53.25 -12.03
N SER A 49 71.69 -52.17 -11.59
CA SER A 49 72.01 -51.93 -10.19
C SER A 49 71.17 -50.75 -9.69
N ILE A 50 70.33 -50.99 -8.69
CA ILE A 50 69.53 -49.94 -8.02
C ILE A 50 70.32 -49.45 -6.81
N TYR A 51 70.72 -48.18 -6.83
CA TYR A 51 71.46 -47.55 -5.75
C TYR A 51 70.54 -46.67 -4.92
N LEU A 52 70.39 -47.00 -3.63
CA LEU A 52 69.59 -46.24 -2.67
C LEU A 52 70.56 -45.53 -1.72
N GLN A 53 70.84 -44.22 -1.88
CA GLN A 53 71.92 -43.62 -1.07
C GLN A 53 71.87 -42.12 -0.74
N GLU A 54 72.42 -41.81 0.45
CA GLU A 54 73.34 -40.69 0.69
C GLU A 54 74.65 -40.98 -0.06
N PHE A 55 74.96 -40.24 -1.12
CA PHE A 55 76.15 -40.48 -1.97
C PHE A 55 77.46 -40.36 -1.17
N ASN A 56 78.18 -41.48 -0.99
CA ASN A 56 79.57 -41.51 -0.50
C ASN A 56 80.56 -41.78 -1.64
N THR A 57 81.84 -41.46 -1.43
CA THR A 57 82.93 -41.62 -2.42
C THR A 57 83.10 -43.06 -2.95
N SER A 58 82.61 -44.08 -2.24
CA SER A 58 82.63 -45.47 -2.71
C SER A 58 81.71 -45.71 -3.92
N ILE A 59 80.52 -45.11 -3.96
CA ILE A 59 79.58 -45.28 -5.09
C ILE A 59 80.12 -44.63 -6.36
N SER A 60 80.87 -43.53 -6.25
CA SER A 60 81.43 -42.86 -7.43
C SER A 60 82.40 -43.74 -8.23
N ARG A 61 83.00 -44.77 -7.63
CA ARG A 61 83.84 -45.76 -8.33
C ARG A 61 83.02 -46.89 -8.94
N GLU A 62 81.93 -47.30 -8.29
CA GLU A 62 81.04 -48.34 -8.85
C GLU A 62 80.26 -47.86 -10.07
N LEU A 63 80.00 -46.55 -10.16
CA LEU A 63 79.35 -45.93 -11.31
C LEU A 63 80.27 -45.77 -12.53
N GLU A 64 81.60 -45.86 -12.37
CA GLU A 64 82.58 -45.71 -13.47
C GLU A 64 82.41 -46.79 -14.56
N ASP A 65 81.98 -47.99 -14.17
CA ASP A 65 81.81 -49.15 -15.07
C ASP A 65 80.39 -49.25 -15.71
N MET A 66 79.58 -48.18 -15.62
CA MET A 66 78.20 -48.17 -16.11
C MET A 66 78.10 -47.55 -17.51
N ASP A 67 77.32 -48.17 -18.39
CA ASP A 67 77.12 -47.70 -19.77
C ASP A 67 76.03 -46.62 -19.87
N LEU A 68 75.15 -46.52 -18.86
CA LEU A 68 74.08 -45.52 -18.79
C LEU A 68 73.60 -45.35 -17.34
N ILE A 69 73.45 -44.09 -16.91
CA ILE A 69 72.86 -43.75 -15.62
C ILE A 69 71.46 -43.19 -15.84
N PHE A 70 70.46 -43.77 -15.17
CA PHE A 70 69.10 -43.26 -15.10
C PHE A 70 68.82 -42.70 -13.70
N ASP A 71 68.56 -41.41 -13.62
CA ASP A 71 68.25 -40.76 -12.35
C ASP A 71 66.75 -40.74 -12.08
N SER A 72 66.39 -41.47 -11.04
CA SER A 72 65.06 -41.48 -10.44
C SER A 72 65.15 -41.14 -8.94
N SER A 73 66.09 -40.28 -8.55
CA SER A 73 66.36 -39.91 -7.17
C SER A 73 65.37 -38.90 -6.60
N PHE A 74 64.61 -38.17 -7.43
CA PHE A 74 63.69 -37.11 -7.00
C PHE A 74 64.33 -36.05 -6.08
N SER A 75 65.61 -35.71 -6.32
CA SER A 75 66.32 -34.68 -5.55
C SER A 75 67.28 -33.91 -6.44
N ALA A 76 67.02 -32.61 -6.64
CA ALA A 76 67.87 -31.75 -7.47
C ALA A 76 69.35 -31.74 -6.99
N ALA A 77 69.59 -31.84 -5.68
CA ALA A 77 70.94 -31.91 -5.12
C ALA A 77 71.66 -33.21 -5.52
N ILE A 78 70.93 -34.32 -5.55
CA ILE A 78 71.45 -35.62 -5.99
C ILE A 78 71.65 -35.61 -7.51
N SER A 79 70.70 -35.10 -8.29
CA SER A 79 70.79 -34.99 -9.75
C SER A 79 72.00 -34.17 -10.22
N LEU A 80 72.32 -33.06 -9.54
CA LEU A 80 73.55 -32.29 -9.82
C LEU A 80 74.82 -33.10 -9.55
N THR A 81 74.81 -33.92 -8.50
CA THR A 81 75.94 -34.79 -8.14
C THR A 81 76.10 -35.91 -9.16
N ILE A 82 74.99 -36.54 -9.58
CA ILE A 82 74.98 -37.57 -10.62
C ILE A 82 75.49 -37.00 -11.95
N LEU A 83 75.00 -35.82 -12.35
CA LEU A 83 75.45 -35.16 -13.58
C LEU A 83 76.95 -34.91 -13.56
N ARG A 84 77.50 -34.48 -12.43
CA ARG A 84 78.95 -34.28 -12.26
C ARG A 84 79.71 -35.59 -12.44
N ILE A 85 79.27 -36.65 -11.76
CA ILE A 85 79.87 -37.99 -11.87
C ILE A 85 79.80 -38.50 -13.32
N ALA A 86 78.63 -38.44 -13.94
CA ALA A 86 78.42 -38.83 -15.32
C ALA A 86 79.32 -38.04 -16.27
N SER A 87 79.49 -36.73 -16.04
CA SER A 87 80.35 -35.87 -16.85
C SER A 87 81.83 -36.17 -16.67
N ASP A 88 82.25 -36.44 -15.44
CA ASP A 88 83.65 -36.78 -15.11
C ASP A 88 84.05 -38.11 -15.78
N TYR A 89 83.10 -39.04 -15.93
CA TYR A 89 83.31 -40.37 -16.54
C TYR A 89 82.78 -40.54 -17.97
N GLN A 90 82.24 -39.50 -18.61
CA GLN A 90 81.64 -39.54 -19.95
C GLN A 90 80.50 -40.57 -20.12
N ILE A 91 79.74 -40.81 -19.05
CA ILE A 91 78.63 -41.76 -19.06
C ILE A 91 77.36 -41.04 -19.49
N PRO A 92 76.59 -41.58 -20.45
CA PRO A 92 75.27 -41.07 -20.77
C PRO A 92 74.40 -40.97 -19.50
N TYR A 93 73.77 -39.82 -19.32
CA TYR A 93 72.96 -39.51 -18.15
C TYR A 93 71.52 -39.24 -18.58
N LEU A 94 70.63 -40.21 -18.35
CA LEU A 94 69.20 -40.04 -18.55
C LEU A 94 68.55 -39.47 -17.30
N CYS A 95 67.90 -38.33 -17.47
CA CYS A 95 67.10 -37.71 -16.43
C CYS A 95 65.67 -37.48 -16.90
N TRP A 96 64.71 -37.67 -16.01
CA TRP A 96 63.29 -37.49 -16.31
C TRP A 96 62.56 -36.53 -15.35
N TRP A 97 63.14 -36.21 -14.19
CA TRP A 97 62.54 -35.34 -13.17
C TRP A 97 63.52 -34.26 -12.73
N ASP A 98 63.08 -33.00 -12.76
CA ASP A 98 63.81 -31.78 -12.34
C ASP A 98 65.29 -31.74 -12.79
N CYS A 99 65.48 -32.03 -14.08
CA CYS A 99 66.81 -32.21 -14.64
C CYS A 99 67.64 -30.93 -14.57
N PRO A 100 68.93 -31.02 -14.23
CA PRO A 100 69.81 -29.86 -14.20
C PRO A 100 69.76 -29.07 -15.52
N LEU A 101 69.68 -27.75 -15.42
CA LEU A 101 69.56 -26.86 -16.58
C LEU A 101 70.86 -26.76 -17.42
N SER A 102 71.93 -27.45 -17.05
CA SER A 102 73.21 -27.41 -17.78
C SER A 102 73.07 -27.96 -19.21
N GLN A 103 73.64 -27.26 -20.19
CA GLN A 103 73.90 -27.82 -21.52
C GLN A 103 75.15 -28.71 -21.41
N ASN A 104 74.94 -30.00 -21.20
CA ASN A 104 76.00 -31.00 -21.21
C ASN A 104 75.66 -32.09 -22.22
N ASP A 105 76.60 -32.45 -23.09
CA ASP A 105 76.38 -33.34 -24.24
C ASP A 105 76.09 -34.79 -23.84
N ILE A 106 76.32 -35.15 -22.58
CA ILE A 106 76.01 -36.45 -21.99
C ILE A 106 74.64 -36.50 -21.27
N LEU A 107 73.97 -35.36 -21.07
CA LEU A 107 72.67 -35.29 -20.41
C LEU A 107 71.54 -35.47 -21.45
N PHE A 108 70.80 -36.57 -21.33
CA PHE A 108 69.62 -36.87 -22.13
C PHE A 108 68.37 -36.72 -21.27
N ARG A 109 67.44 -35.85 -21.69
CA ARG A 109 66.19 -35.61 -20.96
C ARG A 109 65.06 -36.42 -21.57
N ILE A 110 64.38 -37.24 -20.76
CA ILE A 110 63.26 -38.08 -21.23
C ILE A 110 61.96 -37.28 -21.49
N TYR A 111 61.97 -35.96 -21.27
CA TYR A 111 60.85 -35.12 -21.68
C TYR A 111 60.65 -35.18 -23.19
N ALA A 112 59.42 -35.47 -23.61
CA ALA A 112 59.01 -35.32 -24.99
C ALA A 112 59.11 -33.84 -25.39
N ASN A 113 59.31 -33.61 -26.68
CA ASN A 113 59.28 -32.28 -27.25
C ASN A 113 57.89 -31.65 -27.02
N CYS A 114 57.77 -30.79 -26.00
CA CYS A 114 56.50 -30.17 -25.61
C CYS A 114 55.91 -29.36 -26.78
N ASP A 115 56.74 -28.83 -27.68
CA ASP A 115 56.28 -28.09 -28.87
C ASP A 115 55.59 -29.02 -29.87
N GLU A 116 56.06 -30.26 -29.99
CA GLU A 116 55.49 -31.27 -30.88
C GLU A 116 54.15 -31.79 -30.36
N ILE A 117 54.06 -32.05 -29.05
CA ILE A 117 52.79 -32.39 -28.41
C ILE A 117 51.80 -31.22 -28.55
N SER A 118 52.26 -29.97 -28.38
CA SER A 118 51.43 -28.78 -28.57
C SER A 118 50.87 -28.68 -29.99
N LYS A 119 51.71 -28.93 -31.02
CA LYS A 119 51.28 -28.95 -32.42
C LYS A 119 50.22 -30.03 -32.67
N LYS A 120 50.43 -31.23 -32.12
CA LYS A 120 49.47 -32.34 -32.27
C LYS A 120 48.15 -32.05 -31.55
N LEU A 121 48.20 -31.57 -30.30
CA LEU A 121 47.01 -31.14 -29.55
C LEU A 121 46.24 -30.05 -30.30
N ASN A 122 46.92 -29.03 -30.83
CA ASN A 122 46.28 -28.01 -31.65
C ASN A 122 45.59 -28.58 -32.88
N SER A 123 46.21 -29.55 -33.57
CA SER A 123 45.58 -30.19 -34.73
C SER A 123 44.28 -30.92 -34.36
N VAL A 124 44.25 -31.57 -33.19
CA VAL A 124 43.04 -32.23 -32.65
C VAL A 124 41.99 -31.18 -32.27
N ILE A 125 42.38 -30.11 -31.57
CA ILE A 125 41.48 -29.02 -31.14
C ILE A 125 40.86 -28.31 -32.34
N GLU A 126 41.65 -28.04 -33.39
CA GLU A 126 41.18 -27.42 -34.63
C GLU A 126 40.22 -28.34 -35.39
N PHE A 127 40.54 -29.64 -35.49
CA PHE A 127 39.65 -30.63 -36.09
C PHE A 127 38.30 -30.71 -35.37
N LEU A 128 38.32 -30.74 -34.03
CA LEU A 128 37.11 -30.82 -33.19
C LEU A 128 36.38 -29.47 -33.06
N ASN A 129 36.96 -28.38 -33.55
CA ASN A 129 36.47 -27.01 -33.37
C ASN A 129 36.28 -26.62 -31.88
N TRP A 130 37.18 -27.08 -31.00
CA TRP A 130 37.16 -26.83 -29.55
C TRP A 130 37.81 -25.49 -29.18
N THR A 131 37.45 -24.43 -29.90
CA THR A 131 37.98 -23.07 -29.69
C THR A 131 37.49 -22.42 -28.40
N ASN A 132 36.38 -22.92 -27.83
CA ASN A 132 35.79 -22.46 -26.57
C ASN A 132 36.10 -23.42 -25.40
N SER A 133 37.34 -23.91 -25.32
CA SER A 133 37.79 -24.88 -24.31
C SER A 133 38.51 -24.23 -23.12
N ALA A 134 38.49 -24.92 -21.98
CA ALA A 134 39.30 -24.58 -20.81
C ALA A 134 40.49 -25.54 -20.69
N VAL A 135 41.66 -25.01 -20.39
CA VAL A 135 42.90 -25.80 -20.26
C VAL A 135 43.29 -25.89 -18.80
N PHE A 136 43.34 -27.10 -18.25
CA PHE A 136 43.94 -27.38 -16.95
C PHE A 136 45.45 -27.55 -17.11
N TYR A 137 46.23 -26.82 -16.31
CA TYR A 137 47.69 -26.86 -16.33
C TYR A 137 48.26 -26.81 -14.90
N ASP A 138 49.52 -27.21 -14.76
CA ASP A 138 50.28 -27.18 -13.51
C ASP A 138 51.61 -26.42 -13.68
N ASP A 139 52.46 -26.46 -12.66
CA ASP A 139 53.76 -25.77 -12.67
C ASP A 139 54.83 -26.46 -13.52
N SER A 140 54.52 -27.59 -14.16
CA SER A 140 55.54 -28.27 -14.96
C SER A 140 55.98 -27.37 -16.12
N LEU A 141 57.29 -27.38 -16.42
CA LEU A 141 57.86 -26.63 -17.53
C LEU A 141 57.16 -26.97 -18.86
N CYS A 142 56.79 -28.23 -19.03
CA CYS A 142 56.16 -28.72 -20.24
C CYS A 142 54.71 -28.23 -20.37
N SER A 143 53.93 -28.28 -19.28
CA SER A 143 52.56 -27.74 -19.22
C SER A 143 52.54 -26.26 -19.55
N ASN A 144 53.48 -25.49 -18.98
CA ASN A 144 53.61 -24.06 -19.25
C ASN A 144 53.99 -23.76 -20.71
N ASN A 145 54.90 -24.54 -21.31
CA ASN A 145 55.25 -24.38 -22.72
C ASN A 145 54.08 -24.75 -23.65
N MET A 146 53.37 -25.84 -23.33
CA MET A 146 52.15 -26.23 -24.07
C MET A 146 51.07 -25.15 -23.99
N LEU A 147 50.83 -24.60 -22.80
CA LEU A 147 49.84 -23.56 -22.58
C LEU A 147 50.08 -22.30 -23.43
N GLN A 148 51.34 -21.95 -23.74
CA GLN A 148 51.63 -20.79 -24.59
C GLN A 148 51.26 -21.03 -26.06
N ASN A 149 51.27 -22.28 -26.50
CA ASN A 149 51.08 -22.66 -27.89
C ASN A 149 49.63 -23.09 -28.22
N LEU A 150 48.80 -23.38 -27.22
CA LEU A 150 47.42 -23.86 -27.42
C LEU A 150 46.42 -22.73 -27.66
N LYS A 151 45.40 -22.97 -28.51
CA LYS A 151 44.21 -22.11 -28.64
C LYS A 151 43.15 -22.53 -27.62
N TYR A 152 42.84 -21.65 -26.67
CA TYR A 152 41.83 -21.88 -25.63
C TYR A 152 41.13 -20.59 -25.21
N LYS A 153 40.02 -20.72 -24.47
CA LYS A 153 39.28 -19.59 -23.90
C LYS A 153 39.74 -19.24 -22.49
N GLU A 154 39.89 -20.25 -21.64
CA GLU A 154 40.25 -20.09 -20.23
C GLU A 154 41.37 -21.04 -19.82
N LYS A 155 42.22 -20.62 -18.87
CA LYS A 155 43.24 -21.46 -18.26
C LYS A 155 42.94 -21.65 -16.77
N ILE A 156 43.13 -22.87 -16.29
CA ILE A 156 42.80 -23.27 -14.93
C ILE A 156 44.04 -23.93 -14.32
N TYR A 157 44.58 -23.32 -13.28
CA TYR A 157 45.74 -23.86 -12.58
C TYR A 157 45.30 -24.95 -11.59
N ALA A 158 45.86 -26.15 -11.74
CA ALA A 158 45.56 -27.32 -10.92
C ALA A 158 46.88 -27.92 -10.38
N PRO A 159 47.33 -27.49 -9.19
CA PRO A 159 48.55 -27.98 -8.59
C PRO A 159 48.41 -29.45 -8.19
N SER A 160 49.49 -30.22 -8.33
CA SER A 160 49.58 -31.60 -7.85
C SER A 160 49.43 -31.67 -6.33
N ASN A 161 48.73 -32.70 -5.83
CA ASN A 161 48.59 -33.06 -4.41
C ASN A 161 47.81 -32.07 -3.52
N MET A 162 46.81 -31.35 -4.06
CA MET A 162 45.91 -30.50 -3.28
C MET A 162 44.40 -30.78 -3.54
N PRO A 163 43.85 -31.90 -3.01
CA PRO A 163 42.45 -32.32 -3.19
C PRO A 163 41.42 -31.25 -2.88
N THR A 164 41.61 -30.52 -1.77
CA THR A 164 40.70 -29.46 -1.32
C THR A 164 40.70 -28.26 -2.26
N HIS A 165 41.82 -28.02 -2.94
CA HIS A 165 41.97 -26.92 -3.90
C HIS A 165 41.28 -27.27 -5.22
N THR A 166 41.45 -28.50 -5.71
CA THR A 166 40.82 -28.99 -6.95
C THR A 166 39.29 -29.03 -6.84
N SER A 167 38.75 -29.54 -5.73
CA SER A 167 37.29 -29.55 -5.50
C SER A 167 36.70 -28.13 -5.49
N SER A 168 37.41 -27.18 -4.86
CA SER A 168 37.02 -25.76 -4.89
C SER A 168 37.13 -25.18 -6.31
N ILE A 169 38.15 -25.51 -7.09
CA ILE A 169 38.30 -25.00 -8.45
C ILE A 169 37.16 -25.50 -9.36
N ILE A 170 36.86 -26.79 -9.31
CA ILE A 170 35.85 -27.41 -10.17
C ILE A 170 34.46 -26.88 -9.84
N SER A 171 34.11 -26.87 -8.54
CA SER A 171 32.82 -26.36 -8.11
C SER A 171 32.64 -24.85 -8.34
N ARG A 172 33.71 -24.05 -8.22
CA ARG A 172 33.63 -22.58 -8.28
C ARG A 172 33.88 -21.97 -9.65
N PHE A 173 34.81 -22.50 -10.43
CA PHE A 173 35.25 -21.89 -11.69
C PHE A 173 34.80 -22.71 -12.90
N VAL A 174 34.97 -24.03 -12.86
CA VAL A 174 34.64 -24.87 -14.02
C VAL A 174 33.14 -24.86 -14.26
N LYS A 175 32.36 -25.11 -13.21
CA LYS A 175 30.90 -25.14 -13.28
C LYS A 175 30.30 -23.79 -13.72
N THR A 176 30.88 -22.68 -13.27
CA THR A 176 30.40 -21.32 -13.54
C THR A 176 30.90 -20.74 -14.87
N SER A 177 31.93 -21.32 -15.50
CA SER A 177 32.40 -20.89 -16.83
C SER A 177 31.42 -21.24 -17.96
N GLY A 178 30.57 -22.26 -17.76
CA GLY A 178 29.69 -22.80 -18.79
C GLY A 178 30.43 -23.50 -19.94
N ILE A 179 31.74 -23.74 -19.79
CA ILE A 179 32.58 -24.43 -20.77
C ILE A 179 32.36 -25.94 -20.69
N LYS A 180 32.07 -26.57 -21.83
CA LYS A 180 31.78 -28.02 -21.94
C LYS A 180 32.95 -28.86 -22.44
N THR A 181 34.02 -28.22 -22.90
CA THR A 181 35.18 -28.88 -23.49
C THR A 181 36.42 -28.54 -22.68
N TRP A 182 37.11 -29.54 -22.14
CA TRP A 182 38.26 -29.36 -21.27
C TRP A 182 39.49 -30.08 -21.84
N ILE A 183 40.63 -29.43 -21.72
CA ILE A 183 41.93 -29.96 -22.13
C ILE A 183 42.77 -30.13 -20.87
N LEU A 184 43.25 -31.34 -20.62
CA LEU A 184 44.13 -31.63 -19.49
C LEU A 184 45.57 -31.69 -20.00
N ILE A 185 46.40 -30.75 -19.56
CA ILE A 185 47.86 -30.76 -19.72
C ILE A 185 48.52 -30.63 -18.34
N THR A 186 48.05 -31.47 -17.42
CA THR A 186 48.56 -31.61 -16.06
C THR A 186 49.31 -32.94 -15.89
N GLU A 187 49.99 -33.12 -14.77
CA GLU A 187 50.52 -34.42 -14.36
C GLU A 187 49.39 -35.45 -14.18
N ALA A 188 49.73 -36.73 -14.32
CA ALA A 188 48.79 -37.84 -14.23
C ALA A 188 47.95 -37.83 -12.93
N ASP A 189 48.61 -37.61 -11.80
CA ASP A 189 47.96 -37.63 -10.48
C ASP A 189 46.91 -36.50 -10.37
N SER A 190 47.27 -35.28 -10.82
CA SER A 190 46.33 -34.14 -10.90
C SER A 190 45.17 -34.43 -11.86
N SER A 191 45.44 -35.12 -12.99
CA SER A 191 44.42 -35.41 -14.00
C SER A 191 43.39 -36.43 -13.51
N ALA A 192 43.83 -37.45 -12.77
CA ALA A 192 42.97 -38.42 -12.11
C ALA A 192 42.13 -37.77 -10.99
N GLU A 193 42.72 -36.84 -10.24
CA GLU A 193 42.03 -36.04 -9.22
C GLU A 193 40.95 -35.14 -9.86
N ILE A 194 41.28 -34.44 -10.95
CA ILE A 194 40.33 -33.63 -11.72
C ILE A 194 39.19 -34.50 -12.24
N GLN A 195 39.47 -35.68 -12.82
CA GLN A 195 38.41 -36.60 -13.27
C GLN A 195 37.49 -37.00 -12.11
N SER A 196 38.06 -37.38 -10.96
CA SER A 196 37.30 -37.80 -9.79
C SER A 196 36.38 -36.70 -9.27
N GLU A 197 36.88 -35.46 -9.21
CA GLU A 197 36.10 -34.30 -8.81
C GLU A 197 35.05 -33.89 -9.86
N LEU A 198 35.32 -34.04 -11.16
CA LEU A 198 34.31 -33.84 -12.22
C LEU A 198 33.16 -34.86 -12.10
N ILE A 199 33.46 -36.12 -11.77
CA ILE A 199 32.45 -37.14 -11.49
C ILE A 199 31.64 -36.76 -10.24
N ALA A 200 32.33 -36.43 -9.13
CA ALA A 200 31.68 -36.07 -7.86
C ALA A 200 30.78 -34.84 -7.97
N ASN A 201 31.07 -33.92 -8.90
CA ASN A 201 30.28 -32.71 -9.15
C ASN A 201 29.27 -32.86 -10.31
N ASN A 202 28.98 -34.09 -10.78
CA ASN A 202 28.04 -34.38 -11.87
C ASN A 202 28.35 -33.66 -13.20
N MET A 203 29.62 -33.40 -13.47
CA MET A 203 30.09 -32.72 -14.68
C MET A 203 30.33 -33.69 -15.84
N MET A 204 30.43 -35.00 -15.57
CA MET A 204 30.61 -36.06 -16.56
C MET A 204 29.27 -36.49 -17.19
N ARG A 205 28.66 -35.61 -17.99
CA ARG A 205 27.35 -35.81 -18.63
C ARG A 205 27.40 -35.65 -20.15
N GLU A 206 26.33 -36.06 -20.83
CA GLU A 206 26.21 -35.92 -22.28
C GLU A 206 26.46 -34.48 -22.75
N GLY A 207 27.25 -34.34 -23.83
CA GLY A 207 27.61 -33.05 -24.42
C GLY A 207 28.86 -32.40 -23.83
N VAL A 208 29.61 -33.13 -22.98
CA VAL A 208 30.93 -32.74 -22.46
C VAL A 208 32.04 -33.46 -23.24
N GLY A 209 33.16 -32.75 -23.47
CA GLY A 209 34.36 -33.30 -24.08
C GLY A 209 35.58 -33.10 -23.20
N ILE A 210 36.41 -34.13 -23.07
CA ILE A 210 37.69 -34.04 -22.37
C ILE A 210 38.78 -34.60 -23.28
N LEU A 211 39.86 -33.83 -23.45
CA LEU A 211 41.08 -34.24 -24.15
C LEU A 211 42.25 -34.21 -23.16
N ALA A 212 42.76 -35.38 -22.81
CA ALA A 212 43.94 -35.53 -21.97
C ALA A 212 45.21 -35.61 -22.85
N GLY A 213 46.20 -34.77 -22.56
CA GLY A 213 47.53 -34.85 -23.14
C GLY A 213 48.31 -36.09 -22.66
N PRO A 214 49.48 -36.38 -23.25
CA PRO A 214 50.24 -37.60 -22.98
C PRO A 214 50.71 -37.76 -21.53
N TYR A 215 50.96 -36.66 -20.85
CA TYR A 215 51.36 -36.65 -19.43
C TYR A 215 50.17 -36.67 -18.47
N SER A 216 48.98 -36.34 -18.98
CA SER A 216 47.72 -36.26 -18.26
C SER A 216 46.84 -37.50 -18.44
N SER A 217 47.12 -38.30 -19.47
CA SER A 217 46.34 -39.49 -19.80
C SER A 217 46.42 -40.62 -18.78
N PRO A 218 47.52 -40.83 -18.01
CA PRO A 218 47.54 -41.93 -17.05
C PRO A 218 46.56 -41.69 -15.90
N GLY A 219 45.83 -42.74 -15.51
CA GLY A 219 44.83 -42.67 -14.43
C GLY A 219 43.47 -42.08 -14.83
N VAL A 220 43.35 -41.49 -16.02
CA VAL A 220 42.09 -41.00 -16.59
C VAL A 220 41.42 -42.16 -17.33
N ASN A 221 40.27 -42.65 -16.89
CA ASN A 221 39.66 -43.91 -17.38
C ASN A 221 38.15 -43.85 -17.63
N TYR A 222 37.56 -42.65 -17.68
CA TYR A 222 36.11 -42.51 -17.90
C TYR A 222 35.73 -42.64 -19.38
N ASP A 223 34.62 -43.35 -19.64
CA ASP A 223 34.11 -43.57 -21.00
C ASP A 223 33.79 -42.25 -21.72
N GLY A 224 34.29 -42.14 -22.94
CA GLY A 224 34.12 -41.00 -23.83
C GLY A 224 35.22 -39.93 -23.74
N ILE A 225 36.21 -40.09 -22.86
CA ILE A 225 37.39 -39.22 -22.83
C ILE A 225 38.30 -39.52 -24.04
N LEU A 226 38.87 -38.46 -24.61
CA LEU A 226 39.92 -38.54 -25.62
C LEU A 226 41.30 -38.47 -24.95
N LYS A 227 42.19 -39.38 -25.33
CA LYS A 227 43.58 -39.46 -24.85
C LYS A 227 44.52 -39.29 -26.01
N LEU A 228 45.46 -38.35 -25.89
CA LEU A 228 46.64 -38.34 -26.74
C LEU A 228 47.75 -39.11 -26.03
N SER A 229 48.26 -40.18 -26.62
CA SER A 229 49.34 -40.99 -26.03
C SER A 229 50.30 -41.46 -27.11
N TYR A 230 51.54 -41.74 -26.72
CA TYR A 230 52.44 -42.52 -27.55
C TYR A 230 51.95 -43.97 -27.60
N LYS A 231 52.10 -44.63 -28.74
CA LYS A 231 51.79 -46.06 -28.91
C LYS A 231 52.59 -46.91 -27.91
N GLY A 232 51.92 -47.84 -27.24
CA GLY A 232 52.47 -48.67 -26.16
C GLY A 232 52.37 -48.03 -24.75
N GLN A 233 52.02 -46.74 -24.64
CA GLN A 233 51.87 -46.03 -23.37
C GLN A 233 50.40 -45.81 -22.97
N GLU A 234 49.46 -46.10 -23.87
CA GLU A 234 48.03 -45.80 -23.71
C GLU A 234 47.38 -46.50 -22.49
N TYR A 235 47.91 -47.64 -22.08
CA TYR A 235 47.45 -48.44 -20.93
C TYR A 235 48.13 -48.09 -19.60
N SER A 236 48.83 -46.95 -19.53
CA SER A 236 49.45 -46.52 -18.28
C SER A 236 48.40 -46.02 -17.30
N ASP A 237 48.31 -46.61 -16.12
CA ASP A 237 47.33 -46.21 -15.08
C ASP A 237 47.92 -45.23 -14.06
N SER A 238 49.23 -45.02 -14.06
CA SER A 238 49.94 -44.13 -13.13
C SER A 238 51.16 -43.46 -13.77
N LYS A 239 51.64 -42.38 -13.15
CA LYS A 239 52.87 -41.67 -13.56
C LYS A 239 54.08 -42.61 -13.61
N SER A 240 54.24 -43.47 -12.60
CA SER A 240 55.33 -44.45 -12.54
C SER A 240 55.27 -45.47 -13.67
N GLN A 241 54.07 -45.94 -14.04
CA GLN A 241 53.88 -46.86 -15.15
C GLN A 241 54.14 -46.19 -16.51
N LEU A 242 53.73 -44.92 -16.68
CA LEU A 242 54.05 -44.14 -17.88
C LEU A 242 55.57 -44.03 -18.07
N ILE A 243 56.30 -43.71 -17.01
CA ILE A 243 57.76 -43.55 -17.04
C ILE A 243 58.44 -44.89 -17.29
N PHE A 244 57.95 -45.96 -16.66
CA PHE A 244 58.38 -47.33 -16.92
C PHE A 244 58.23 -47.69 -18.41
N GLN A 245 57.05 -47.46 -19.01
CA GLN A 245 56.81 -47.76 -20.42
C GLN A 245 57.64 -46.86 -21.35
N THR A 246 57.84 -45.60 -20.98
CA THR A 246 58.69 -44.66 -21.72
C THR A 246 60.14 -45.13 -21.73
N LEU A 247 60.68 -45.50 -20.56
CA LEU A 247 62.03 -46.04 -20.41
C LEU A 247 62.19 -47.36 -21.17
N LYS A 248 61.22 -48.27 -21.04
CA LYS A 248 61.21 -49.55 -21.77
C LYS A 248 61.20 -49.35 -23.29
N SER A 249 60.38 -48.43 -23.79
CA SER A 249 60.32 -48.06 -25.21
C SER A 249 61.63 -47.44 -25.69
N LEU A 250 62.20 -46.50 -24.92
CA LEU A 250 63.48 -45.87 -25.22
C LEU A 250 64.60 -46.89 -25.32
N LEU A 251 64.71 -47.81 -24.35
CA LEU A 251 65.75 -48.85 -24.33
C LEU A 251 65.56 -49.85 -25.48
N ASN A 252 64.32 -50.21 -25.83
CA ASN A 252 64.04 -51.01 -27.01
C ASN A 252 64.46 -50.29 -28.31
N ASN A 253 64.20 -48.98 -28.42
CA ASN A 253 64.62 -48.17 -29.55
C ASN A 253 66.15 -48.04 -29.62
N VAL A 254 66.84 -47.92 -28.49
CA VAL A 254 68.32 -47.96 -28.42
C VAL A 254 68.83 -49.28 -29.01
N ASN A 255 68.28 -50.43 -28.60
CA ASN A 255 68.67 -51.72 -29.19
C ASN A 255 68.41 -51.77 -30.70
N GLN A 256 67.24 -51.35 -31.16
CA GLN A 256 66.90 -51.35 -32.58
C GLN A 256 67.82 -50.44 -33.40
N VAL A 257 68.16 -49.25 -32.89
CA VAL A 257 69.07 -48.30 -33.54
C VAL A 257 70.49 -48.86 -33.57
N MET A 258 70.96 -49.46 -32.47
CA MET A 258 72.26 -50.11 -32.41
C MET A 258 72.37 -51.28 -33.40
N GLU A 259 71.35 -52.13 -33.47
CA GLU A 259 71.29 -53.24 -34.42
C GLU A 259 71.21 -52.75 -35.88
N LYS A 260 70.33 -51.80 -36.17
CA LYS A 260 70.07 -51.29 -37.53
C LYS A 260 71.23 -50.47 -38.09
N ASN A 261 71.84 -49.63 -37.26
CA ASN A 261 72.90 -48.71 -37.68
C ASN A 261 74.32 -49.24 -37.37
N LYS A 262 74.45 -50.45 -36.81
CA LYS A 262 75.72 -51.05 -36.37
C LYS A 262 76.51 -50.15 -35.42
N ILE A 263 75.80 -49.47 -34.53
CA ILE A 263 76.40 -48.61 -33.51
C ILE A 263 76.83 -49.49 -32.33
N HIS A 264 78.04 -49.27 -31.81
CA HIS A 264 78.63 -50.11 -30.75
C HIS A 264 78.62 -49.46 -29.36
N ASP A 265 78.21 -48.20 -29.23
CA ASP A 265 78.08 -47.52 -27.93
C ASP A 265 76.65 -46.98 -27.71
N ILE A 266 76.22 -46.94 -26.45
CA ILE A 266 74.89 -46.44 -26.06
C ILE A 266 74.78 -44.92 -26.30
N TYR A 267 75.90 -44.19 -26.11
CA TYR A 267 75.95 -42.75 -26.32
C TYR A 267 75.53 -42.34 -27.73
N SER A 268 76.16 -42.89 -28.78
CA SER A 268 75.84 -42.53 -30.17
C SER A 268 74.44 -42.99 -30.58
N ALA A 269 73.92 -44.06 -29.97
CA ALA A 269 72.54 -44.51 -30.16
C ALA A 269 71.54 -43.51 -29.56
N LEU A 270 71.77 -43.03 -28.33
CA LEU A 270 70.96 -42.00 -27.68
C LEU A 270 71.06 -40.66 -28.42
N VAL A 271 72.25 -40.23 -28.82
CA VAL A 271 72.47 -39.04 -29.67
C VAL A 271 71.66 -39.14 -30.97
N SER A 272 71.66 -40.32 -31.62
CA SER A 272 70.85 -40.54 -32.84
C SER A 272 69.35 -40.45 -32.57
N ILE A 273 68.86 -41.04 -31.47
CA ILE A 273 67.44 -41.02 -31.09
C ILE A 273 66.96 -39.61 -30.74
N PHE A 274 67.74 -38.86 -29.96
CA PHE A 274 67.38 -37.52 -29.51
C PHE A 274 67.62 -36.43 -30.58
N HIS A 275 68.60 -36.59 -31.49
CA HIS A 275 68.76 -35.65 -32.62
C HIS A 275 67.73 -35.85 -33.73
N LEU A 276 67.22 -37.06 -33.95
CA LEU A 276 66.29 -37.34 -35.05
C LEU A 276 64.91 -36.70 -34.89
N HIS A 277 64.62 -36.02 -33.77
CA HIS A 277 63.26 -35.72 -33.30
C HIS A 277 62.48 -37.03 -33.15
N ILE A 278 61.94 -37.31 -31.96
CA ILE A 278 61.04 -38.44 -31.77
C ILE A 278 59.95 -38.33 -32.86
N PRO A 279 59.72 -39.35 -33.70
CA PRO A 279 58.82 -39.20 -34.81
C PRO A 279 57.39 -38.94 -34.32
N SER A 280 56.81 -37.81 -34.75
CA SER A 280 55.40 -37.43 -34.52
C SER A 280 54.37 -38.52 -34.86
N ASP A 281 54.77 -39.53 -35.64
CA ASP A 281 53.96 -40.66 -36.09
C ASP A 281 53.69 -41.70 -34.97
N GLU A 282 54.35 -41.56 -33.81
CA GLU A 282 54.09 -42.38 -32.62
C GLU A 282 52.98 -41.81 -31.71
N LEU A 283 52.65 -40.52 -31.81
CA LEU A 283 51.54 -39.90 -31.09
C LEU A 283 50.21 -40.19 -31.79
N ALA A 284 49.36 -40.97 -31.11
CA ALA A 284 48.03 -41.32 -31.61
C ALA A 284 46.93 -40.83 -30.68
N LEU A 285 45.77 -40.54 -31.27
CA LEU A 285 44.55 -40.20 -30.53
C LEU A 285 43.78 -41.49 -30.22
N PHE A 286 43.36 -41.62 -28.97
CA PHE A 286 42.58 -42.75 -28.48
C PHE A 286 41.29 -42.25 -27.83
N ASN A 287 40.25 -43.09 -27.82
CA ASN A 287 39.00 -42.85 -27.14
C ASN A 287 38.68 -44.02 -26.21
N ILE A 288 38.20 -43.72 -25.01
CA ILE A 288 37.82 -44.74 -24.02
C ILE A 288 36.37 -45.14 -24.26
N GLN A 289 36.11 -46.42 -24.52
CA GLN A 289 34.76 -46.95 -24.76
C GLN A 289 34.57 -48.26 -24.01
N ASN A 290 33.53 -48.35 -23.16
CA ASN A 290 33.24 -49.52 -22.33
C ASN A 290 34.48 -50.00 -21.56
N SER A 291 35.23 -49.07 -20.96
CA SER A 291 36.50 -49.32 -20.28
C SER A 291 37.64 -49.89 -21.15
N THR A 292 37.50 -49.84 -22.48
CA THR A 292 38.55 -50.24 -23.43
C THR A 292 39.09 -49.03 -24.19
N ILE A 293 40.37 -49.06 -24.55
CA ILE A 293 41.04 -47.97 -25.28
C ILE A 293 41.05 -48.31 -26.77
N ILE A 294 40.42 -47.46 -27.58
CA ILE A 294 40.30 -47.64 -29.03
C ILE A 294 41.09 -46.51 -29.73
N GLN A 295 41.98 -46.88 -30.64
CA GLN A 295 42.74 -45.91 -31.44
C GLN A 295 41.84 -45.30 -32.53
N ILE A 296 41.82 -43.97 -32.61
CA ILE A 296 41.09 -43.23 -33.65
C ILE A 296 41.98 -43.12 -34.89
N GLN A 297 41.45 -43.51 -36.04
CA GLN A 297 42.19 -43.44 -37.31
C GLN A 297 42.40 -41.99 -37.75
N GLU A 298 43.62 -41.71 -38.22
CA GLU A 298 44.06 -40.40 -38.69
C GLU A 298 44.32 -40.46 -40.20
N THR A 299 43.75 -39.51 -40.96
CA THR A 299 43.99 -39.36 -42.41
C THR A 299 44.48 -37.94 -42.70
N LYS A 300 45.60 -37.79 -43.41
CA LYS A 300 46.10 -36.48 -43.86
C LYS A 300 45.47 -36.09 -45.19
N ILE A 301 44.73 -34.98 -45.23
CA ILE A 301 44.13 -34.41 -46.46
C ILE A 301 44.67 -32.98 -46.62
N ASN A 302 45.39 -32.71 -47.72
CA ASN A 302 45.85 -31.36 -48.11
C ASN A 302 46.43 -30.54 -46.94
N THR A 303 47.39 -31.12 -46.19
CA THR A 303 48.05 -30.56 -44.99
C THR A 303 47.24 -30.52 -43.69
N THR A 304 45.93 -30.76 -43.74
CA THR A 304 45.08 -30.88 -42.54
C THR A 304 44.93 -32.33 -42.09
N THR A 305 45.03 -32.55 -40.79
CA THR A 305 44.78 -33.85 -40.15
C THR A 305 43.28 -34.02 -39.90
N VAL A 306 42.71 -35.13 -40.37
CA VAL A 306 41.30 -35.49 -40.21
C VAL A 306 41.21 -36.79 -39.39
N TYR A 307 40.35 -36.81 -38.38
CA TYR A 307 40.09 -37.99 -37.56
C TYR A 307 38.73 -38.60 -37.90
N ASP A 308 38.57 -39.92 -37.74
CA ASP A 308 37.26 -40.57 -37.88
C ASP A 308 36.35 -40.23 -36.70
N ILE A 309 35.53 -39.19 -36.86
CA ILE A 309 34.63 -38.70 -35.81
C ILE A 309 33.53 -39.71 -35.45
N ASN A 310 33.15 -40.61 -36.36
CA ASN A 310 32.12 -41.61 -36.11
C ASN A 310 32.62 -42.74 -35.21
N ALA A 311 33.95 -42.91 -35.13
CA ALA A 311 34.59 -43.85 -34.23
C ALA A 311 34.67 -43.32 -32.78
N ILE A 312 34.35 -42.06 -32.53
CA ILE A 312 34.41 -41.44 -31.19
C ILE A 312 33.06 -41.60 -30.48
N LYS A 313 33.07 -42.20 -29.29
CA LYS A 313 32.00 -42.07 -28.31
C LYS A 313 32.34 -40.92 -27.37
N TRP A 314 31.36 -40.09 -27.08
CA TRP A 314 31.51 -38.95 -26.17
C TRP A 314 31.01 -39.33 -24.78
N ILE A 315 31.32 -38.49 -23.79
CA ILE A 315 30.91 -38.67 -22.40
C ILE A 315 29.40 -38.88 -22.34
N GLY A 316 28.95 -39.85 -21.53
CA GLY A 316 27.55 -40.29 -21.47
C GLY A 316 27.13 -41.25 -22.59
N GLY A 317 28.07 -41.73 -23.41
CA GLY A 317 27.80 -42.69 -24.49
C GLY A 317 27.24 -42.08 -25.77
N SER A 318 27.25 -40.75 -25.88
CA SER A 318 26.68 -40.03 -27.02
C SER A 318 27.51 -40.22 -28.29
N ASN A 319 26.82 -40.29 -29.43
CA ASN A 319 27.45 -40.22 -30.75
C ASN A 319 27.68 -38.77 -31.20
N ASN A 320 27.09 -37.80 -30.51
CA ASN A 320 27.15 -36.40 -30.91
C ASN A 320 28.33 -35.71 -30.23
N PRO A 321 29.19 -35.01 -30.98
CA PRO A 321 30.28 -34.24 -30.39
C PRO A 321 29.73 -33.14 -29.47
N PRO A 322 30.50 -32.76 -28.43
CA PRO A 322 30.15 -31.62 -27.59
C PRO A 322 30.00 -30.39 -28.48
N SER A 323 28.81 -29.79 -28.46
CA SER A 323 28.53 -28.61 -29.26
C SER A 323 29.07 -27.35 -28.58
N ASN A 324 29.48 -26.37 -29.38
CA ASN A 324 29.78 -25.00 -28.91
C ASN A 324 28.51 -24.24 -28.43
N SER A 325 27.39 -24.95 -28.22
CA SER A 325 26.16 -24.37 -27.67
C SER A 325 26.32 -24.04 -26.20
N LYS A 326 25.60 -23.02 -25.75
CA LYS A 326 25.57 -22.60 -24.34
C LYS A 326 25.14 -23.74 -23.42
N THR A 327 25.64 -23.74 -22.18
CA THR A 327 25.24 -24.67 -21.14
C THR A 327 23.78 -24.43 -20.75
N LYS A 328 22.97 -25.48 -20.81
CA LYS A 328 21.53 -25.41 -20.55
C LYS A 328 21.28 -25.39 -19.04
N ILE A 329 20.60 -24.37 -18.56
CA ILE A 329 20.08 -24.28 -17.20
C ILE A 329 18.60 -24.60 -17.29
N ASN A 330 18.24 -25.82 -16.91
CA ASN A 330 16.85 -26.26 -16.91
C ASN A 330 16.14 -25.76 -15.66
N PHE A 331 14.88 -25.40 -15.80
CA PHE A 331 13.93 -25.15 -14.72
C PHE A 331 12.57 -25.72 -15.12
N SER A 332 11.68 -25.94 -14.17
CA SER A 332 10.37 -26.54 -14.46
C SER A 332 9.23 -25.63 -14.04
N LEU A 333 8.06 -25.84 -14.63
CA LEU A 333 6.83 -25.14 -14.30
C LEU A 333 5.65 -26.08 -14.51
N SER A 334 4.59 -25.93 -13.73
CA SER A 334 3.40 -26.79 -13.84
C SER A 334 2.28 -26.12 -14.62
N ALA A 335 2.44 -25.93 -15.93
CA ALA A 335 1.44 -25.28 -16.79
C ALA A 335 0.68 -26.25 -17.69
N GLY A 336 1.01 -27.54 -17.75
CA GLY A 336 0.19 -28.49 -18.48
C GLY A 336 -0.97 -29.03 -17.62
N ILE A 337 -2.04 -29.47 -18.29
CA ILE A 337 -3.33 -29.81 -17.67
C ILE A 337 -3.64 -31.29 -17.88
N THR A 338 -4.07 -31.98 -16.82
CA THR A 338 -4.65 -33.33 -16.92
C THR A 338 -6.18 -33.34 -17.13
N ASN A 339 -6.90 -32.24 -16.83
CA ASN A 339 -8.37 -32.12 -16.92
C ASN A 339 -8.87 -30.85 -17.64
N ASN A 340 -9.80 -30.96 -18.61
CA ASN A 340 -10.38 -29.88 -19.47
C ASN A 340 -11.12 -28.71 -18.78
N SER A 341 -10.60 -28.17 -17.68
CA SER A 341 -11.08 -26.98 -16.99
C SER A 341 -10.64 -25.72 -17.76
N ILE A 342 -11.60 -24.91 -18.23
CA ILE A 342 -11.35 -23.62 -18.91
C ILE A 342 -10.52 -22.68 -18.01
N THR A 343 -10.78 -22.70 -16.70
CA THR A 343 -10.06 -21.88 -15.72
C THR A 343 -8.59 -22.29 -15.58
N ALA A 344 -8.30 -23.60 -15.65
CA ALA A 344 -6.94 -24.11 -15.68
C ALA A 344 -6.22 -23.73 -16.99
N GLN A 345 -6.91 -23.79 -18.14
CA GLN A 345 -6.36 -23.39 -19.44
C GLN A 345 -5.90 -21.93 -19.47
N ILE A 346 -6.73 -21.02 -18.96
CA ILE A 346 -6.40 -19.59 -18.91
C ILE A 346 -5.24 -19.31 -17.94
N GLY A 347 -5.27 -19.90 -16.73
CA GLY A 347 -4.20 -19.71 -15.74
C GLY A 347 -2.84 -20.22 -16.23
N ASN A 348 -2.83 -21.31 -16.98
CA ASN A 348 -1.63 -21.94 -17.50
C ASN A 348 -1.02 -21.17 -18.67
N GLN A 349 -1.85 -20.66 -19.58
CA GLN A 349 -1.37 -19.78 -20.64
C GLN A 349 -0.70 -18.53 -20.07
N ILE A 350 -1.29 -17.95 -19.00
CA ILE A 350 -0.73 -16.80 -18.30
C ILE A 350 0.65 -17.12 -17.72
N MET A 351 0.82 -18.28 -17.09
CA MET A 351 2.12 -18.70 -16.53
C MET A 351 3.17 -18.92 -17.60
N MET A 352 2.82 -19.68 -18.66
CA MET A 352 3.74 -19.92 -19.78
C MET A 352 4.16 -18.62 -20.45
N ASN A 353 3.22 -17.70 -20.71
CA ASN A 353 3.53 -16.42 -21.34
C ASN A 353 4.53 -15.60 -20.52
N GLY A 354 4.32 -15.50 -19.20
CA GLY A 354 5.21 -14.76 -18.29
C GLY A 354 6.62 -15.32 -18.26
N VAL A 355 6.74 -16.63 -18.05
CA VAL A 355 8.01 -17.34 -18.00
C VAL A 355 8.74 -17.30 -19.35
N TYR A 356 8.02 -17.50 -20.46
CA TYR A 356 8.60 -17.51 -21.80
C TYR A 356 9.29 -16.18 -22.12
N ILE A 357 8.61 -15.05 -21.88
CA ILE A 357 9.20 -13.72 -22.09
C ILE A 357 10.41 -13.50 -21.17
N GLY A 358 10.33 -13.91 -19.91
CA GLY A 358 11.47 -13.81 -18.99
C GLY A 358 12.69 -14.59 -19.47
N ALA A 359 12.49 -15.86 -19.89
CA ALA A 359 13.55 -16.70 -20.39
C ALA A 359 14.15 -16.16 -21.69
N GLU A 360 13.35 -15.59 -22.58
CA GLU A 360 13.83 -14.94 -23.80
C GLU A 360 14.64 -13.68 -23.50
N ASP A 361 14.15 -12.80 -22.61
CA ASP A 361 14.83 -11.55 -22.25
C ASP A 361 16.24 -11.84 -21.71
N ILE A 362 16.38 -12.79 -20.78
CA ILE A 362 17.71 -13.13 -20.23
C ILE A 362 18.62 -13.86 -21.24
N ASN A 363 18.06 -14.70 -22.12
CA ASN A 363 18.83 -15.44 -23.12
C ASN A 363 19.34 -14.54 -24.26
N ASN A 364 18.58 -13.50 -24.61
CA ASN A 364 18.92 -12.54 -25.67
C ASN A 364 19.95 -11.48 -25.22
N GLU A 365 20.08 -11.22 -23.91
CA GLU A 365 21.13 -10.36 -23.36
C GLU A 365 22.50 -11.06 -23.42
N THR A 366 23.15 -10.99 -24.59
CA THR A 366 24.39 -11.73 -24.92
C THR A 366 25.53 -11.58 -23.92
N ASN A 367 25.60 -10.45 -23.21
CA ASN A 367 26.67 -10.13 -22.27
C ASN A 367 26.41 -10.64 -20.85
N ARG A 368 25.18 -11.02 -20.51
CA ARG A 368 24.77 -11.29 -19.14
C ARG A 368 25.19 -12.68 -18.66
N LEU A 369 24.94 -13.69 -19.50
CA LEU A 369 25.38 -15.07 -19.30
C LEU A 369 25.88 -15.65 -20.64
N PRO A 370 27.10 -15.29 -21.07
CA PRO A 370 27.60 -15.64 -22.40
C PRO A 370 27.74 -17.16 -22.62
N GLY A 371 27.97 -17.92 -21.55
CA GLY A 371 28.12 -19.38 -21.57
C GLY A 371 26.84 -20.18 -21.29
N PHE A 372 25.70 -19.54 -20.97
CA PHE A 372 24.50 -20.24 -20.49
C PHE A 372 23.22 -19.83 -21.20
N GLU A 373 22.28 -20.77 -21.29
CA GLU A 373 20.92 -20.52 -21.75
C GLU A 373 19.91 -21.16 -20.78
N PHE A 374 18.87 -20.42 -20.41
CA PHE A 374 17.75 -20.95 -19.62
C PHE A 374 16.75 -21.66 -20.53
N ARG A 375 16.32 -22.86 -20.12
CA ARG A 375 15.25 -23.62 -20.78
C ARG A 375 14.25 -24.11 -19.75
N PHE A 376 12.96 -23.95 -20.05
CA PHE A 376 11.92 -24.51 -19.19
C PHE A 376 11.47 -25.88 -19.70
N GLN A 377 11.04 -26.71 -18.76
CA GLN A 377 10.25 -27.89 -19.02
C GLN A 377 8.85 -27.71 -18.41
N ASP A 378 7.82 -27.87 -19.23
CA ASP A 378 6.44 -27.87 -18.74
C ASP A 378 6.07 -29.25 -18.20
N ILE A 379 5.58 -29.27 -16.97
CA ILE A 379 5.15 -30.47 -16.25
C ILE A 379 3.63 -30.48 -16.23
N PRO A 380 2.97 -31.37 -16.99
CA PRO A 380 1.53 -31.31 -17.20
C PRO A 380 0.71 -31.91 -16.05
N CYS A 381 1.07 -31.59 -14.81
CA CYS A 381 0.50 -32.17 -13.60
C CYS A 381 -0.34 -31.18 -12.78
N TYR A 382 -0.65 -30.01 -13.35
CA TYR A 382 -1.53 -29.06 -12.70
C TYR A 382 -2.99 -29.54 -12.77
N THR A 383 -3.63 -29.60 -11.60
CA THR A 383 -5.06 -29.86 -11.50
C THR A 383 -5.74 -28.62 -10.93
N SER A 384 -6.94 -28.28 -11.42
CA SER A 384 -7.74 -27.20 -10.82
C SER A 384 -8.30 -27.55 -9.43
N SER A 385 -8.02 -28.76 -8.93
CA SER A 385 -8.39 -29.19 -7.59
C SER A 385 -7.30 -28.83 -6.59
N ALA A 386 -7.65 -28.63 -5.31
CA ALA A 386 -6.71 -28.53 -4.20
C ALA A 386 -6.05 -29.90 -3.86
N LYS A 387 -5.65 -30.64 -4.89
CA LYS A 387 -4.97 -31.94 -4.81
C LYS A 387 -3.83 -31.95 -5.82
N ILE A 388 -2.67 -32.39 -5.37
CA ILE A 388 -1.54 -32.66 -6.25
C ILE A 388 -1.62 -34.11 -6.74
N ASP A 389 -1.42 -34.34 -8.03
CA ASP A 389 -1.27 -35.69 -8.58
C ASP A 389 0.20 -36.10 -8.50
N THR A 390 0.61 -36.67 -7.37
CA THR A 390 2.00 -37.09 -7.15
C THR A 390 2.46 -38.11 -8.19
N SER A 391 1.57 -39.00 -8.64
CA SER A 391 1.90 -40.01 -9.65
C SER A 391 2.24 -39.39 -11.01
N CYS A 392 1.61 -38.27 -11.36
CA CYS A 392 1.98 -37.49 -12.53
C CYS A 392 3.39 -36.90 -12.34
N TYR A 393 3.67 -36.25 -11.21
CA TYR A 393 4.98 -35.64 -10.98
C TYR A 393 6.12 -36.67 -10.92
N ASP A 394 5.88 -37.88 -10.40
CA ASP A 394 6.87 -38.95 -10.35
C ASP A 394 7.35 -39.32 -11.77
N ASN A 395 6.46 -39.32 -12.78
CA ASN A 395 6.80 -39.58 -14.18
C ASN A 395 7.68 -38.50 -14.83
N TYR A 396 7.73 -37.30 -14.25
CA TYR A 396 8.54 -36.17 -14.74
C TYR A 396 9.64 -35.80 -13.74
N SER A 397 9.98 -36.67 -12.79
CA SER A 397 10.98 -36.37 -11.76
C SER A 397 12.37 -36.07 -12.36
N ASP A 398 12.76 -36.78 -13.42
CA ASP A 398 14.01 -36.53 -14.17
C ASP A 398 14.02 -35.19 -14.94
N ASN A 399 12.85 -34.60 -15.12
CA ASN A 399 12.64 -33.35 -15.86
C ASN A 399 12.63 -32.11 -14.95
N PHE A 400 12.73 -32.30 -13.63
CA PHE A 400 12.90 -31.18 -12.72
C PHE A 400 14.25 -30.49 -12.98
N GLY A 401 14.18 -29.17 -13.21
CA GLY A 401 15.38 -28.34 -13.30
C GLY A 401 15.85 -27.85 -11.92
N LEU A 402 16.57 -26.73 -11.88
CA LEU A 402 17.15 -26.21 -10.62
C LEU A 402 16.14 -25.55 -9.68
N PHE A 403 15.04 -25.09 -10.23
CA PHE A 403 13.92 -24.53 -9.49
C PHE A 403 12.62 -24.78 -10.26
N HIS A 404 11.52 -24.64 -9.54
CA HIS A 404 10.17 -24.86 -10.04
C HIS A 404 9.31 -23.60 -9.86
N ILE A 405 8.52 -23.25 -10.88
CA ILE A 405 7.53 -22.16 -10.80
C ILE A 405 6.15 -22.72 -10.44
N SER A 406 5.62 -22.28 -9.29
CA SER A 406 4.30 -22.71 -8.79
C SER A 406 3.15 -21.94 -9.41
N PRO A 407 1.98 -22.58 -9.67
CA PRO A 407 0.74 -21.89 -9.96
C PRO A 407 0.32 -20.90 -8.85
N HIS A 408 -0.53 -19.92 -9.19
CA HIS A 408 -0.94 -18.84 -8.28
C HIS A 408 -1.67 -19.31 -7.00
N SER A 409 -2.22 -20.53 -7.00
CA SER A 409 -2.97 -21.06 -5.84
C SER A 409 -2.04 -21.32 -4.66
N GLU A 410 -2.29 -20.66 -3.52
CA GLU A 410 -1.52 -20.89 -2.28
C GLU A 410 -1.71 -22.32 -1.78
N ALA A 411 -2.95 -22.83 -1.75
CA ALA A 411 -3.23 -24.20 -1.33
C ALA A 411 -2.48 -25.23 -2.19
N TYR A 412 -2.41 -24.99 -3.51
CA TYR A 412 -1.64 -25.86 -4.41
C TYR A 412 -0.13 -25.71 -4.16
N SER A 413 0.36 -24.48 -3.95
CA SER A 413 1.77 -24.19 -3.67
C SER A 413 2.26 -24.88 -2.39
N ILE A 414 1.44 -24.97 -1.35
CA ILE A 414 1.77 -25.72 -0.12
C ILE A 414 1.92 -27.22 -0.41
N LEU A 415 0.97 -27.82 -1.13
CA LEU A 415 1.01 -29.24 -1.48
C LEU A 415 2.21 -29.55 -2.37
N LEU A 416 2.47 -28.68 -3.34
CA LEU A 416 3.60 -28.78 -4.24
C LEU A 416 4.93 -28.61 -3.52
N TYR A 417 5.04 -27.66 -2.59
CA TYR A 417 6.22 -27.47 -1.75
C TYR A 417 6.54 -28.74 -0.95
N ASN A 418 5.54 -29.29 -0.26
CA ASN A 418 5.72 -30.50 0.54
C ASN A 418 6.20 -31.68 -0.31
N TYR A 419 5.71 -31.80 -1.55
CA TYR A 419 6.18 -32.83 -2.48
C TYR A 419 7.60 -32.53 -3.01
N LEU A 420 7.87 -31.31 -3.51
CA LEU A 420 9.14 -30.97 -4.15
C LEU A 420 10.34 -30.91 -3.18
N THR A 421 10.10 -30.70 -1.87
CA THR A 421 11.18 -30.70 -0.87
C THR A 421 11.96 -32.02 -0.83
N GLN A 422 11.35 -33.15 -1.21
CA GLN A 422 12.03 -34.45 -1.28
C GLN A 422 13.10 -34.52 -2.39
N PHE A 423 13.05 -33.63 -3.37
CA PHE A 423 13.99 -33.54 -4.50
C PHE A 423 15.02 -32.41 -4.35
N ASP A 424 15.11 -31.78 -3.18
CA ASP A 424 15.98 -30.62 -2.94
C ASP A 424 15.69 -29.42 -3.88
N LEU A 425 14.44 -29.23 -4.31
CA LEU A 425 14.07 -28.19 -5.25
C LEU A 425 13.61 -26.89 -4.58
N ASN A 426 13.96 -25.76 -5.21
CA ASN A 426 13.44 -24.45 -4.85
C ASN A 426 12.12 -24.17 -5.55
N LEU A 427 11.16 -23.58 -4.82
CA LEU A 427 9.85 -23.22 -5.34
C LEU A 427 9.70 -21.69 -5.38
N PHE A 428 9.48 -21.14 -6.57
CA PHE A 428 9.12 -19.75 -6.75
C PHE A 428 7.64 -19.65 -7.08
N GLY A 429 6.86 -19.02 -6.21
CA GLY A 429 5.42 -18.89 -6.35
C GLY A 429 4.97 -17.49 -6.76
N THR A 430 3.69 -17.37 -7.05
CA THR A 430 3.01 -16.09 -7.30
C THR A 430 1.77 -15.93 -6.41
N SER A 431 1.67 -16.69 -5.31
CA SER A 431 0.51 -16.62 -4.42
C SER A 431 0.46 -15.29 -3.67
N ASP A 432 -0.75 -14.78 -3.45
CA ASP A 432 -1.01 -13.55 -2.69
C ASP A 432 -1.41 -13.85 -1.22
N GLY A 433 -1.14 -15.06 -0.75
CA GLY A 433 -1.49 -15.49 0.60
C GLY A 433 -0.34 -15.33 1.59
N LEU A 434 -0.62 -15.58 2.86
CA LEU A 434 0.31 -15.41 3.98
C LEU A 434 0.70 -16.72 4.68
N ILE A 435 0.11 -17.85 4.30
CA ILE A 435 0.36 -19.13 4.99
C ILE A 435 1.83 -19.52 4.85
N MET A 436 2.42 -19.28 3.68
CA MET A 436 3.83 -19.59 3.40
C MET A 436 4.79 -18.42 3.67
N GLU A 437 4.38 -17.41 4.46
CA GLU A 437 5.17 -16.21 4.75
C GLU A 437 6.45 -16.51 5.55
N ASP A 438 6.38 -17.43 6.53
CA ASP A 438 7.52 -17.71 7.41
C ASP A 438 8.63 -18.50 6.68
N LYS A 439 9.80 -17.87 6.58
CA LYS A 439 10.98 -18.46 5.95
C LYS A 439 11.57 -19.64 6.74
N ASN A 440 11.28 -19.76 8.03
CA ASN A 440 11.77 -20.87 8.85
C ASN A 440 10.96 -22.14 8.57
N ASP A 441 9.64 -21.99 8.35
CA ASP A 441 8.74 -23.10 8.02
C ASP A 441 8.85 -23.48 6.54
N TYR A 442 9.03 -22.49 5.66
CA TYR A 442 9.14 -22.69 4.21
C TYR A 442 10.48 -22.15 3.65
N PRO A 443 11.65 -22.69 4.05
CA PRO A 443 12.96 -22.14 3.70
C PRO A 443 13.32 -22.17 2.21
N ARG A 444 12.62 -22.98 1.39
CA ARG A 444 12.84 -23.11 -0.07
C ARG A 444 11.73 -22.48 -0.92
N TYR A 445 10.92 -21.60 -0.33
CA TYR A 445 9.83 -20.91 -1.01
C TYR A 445 10.07 -19.40 -1.06
N ILE A 446 9.81 -18.75 -2.19
CA ILE A 446 9.63 -17.29 -2.29
C ILE A 446 8.44 -17.01 -3.21
N SER A 447 7.55 -16.11 -2.82
CA SER A 447 6.48 -15.59 -3.68
C SER A 447 6.84 -14.21 -4.22
N THR A 448 6.65 -14.02 -5.53
CA THR A 448 6.64 -12.69 -6.15
C THR A 448 5.26 -12.04 -6.16
N GLY A 449 4.23 -12.80 -5.77
CA GLY A 449 2.87 -12.28 -5.55
C GLY A 449 2.85 -11.30 -4.38
N ILE A 450 1.97 -10.30 -4.46
CA ILE A 450 1.83 -9.28 -3.41
C ILE A 450 0.64 -9.69 -2.54
N PRO A 451 0.84 -9.88 -1.22
CA PRO A 451 -0.23 -10.30 -0.35
C PRO A 451 -1.40 -9.32 -0.31
N TYR A 452 -2.61 -9.87 -0.27
CA TYR A 452 -3.83 -9.06 -0.15
C TYR A 452 -3.88 -8.24 1.15
N LYS A 453 -3.23 -8.70 2.22
CA LYS A 453 -3.10 -7.94 3.48
C LYS A 453 -2.46 -6.58 3.25
N TYR A 454 -1.44 -6.49 2.39
CA TYR A 454 -0.79 -5.22 2.12
C TYR A 454 -1.66 -4.30 1.25
N GLU A 455 -2.50 -4.84 0.38
CA GLU A 455 -3.50 -4.04 -0.36
C GLU A 455 -4.56 -3.45 0.59
N VAL A 456 -5.03 -4.21 1.58
CA VAL A 456 -5.92 -3.70 2.65
C VAL A 456 -5.25 -2.59 3.45
N ASN A 457 -3.99 -2.81 3.82
CA ASN A 457 -3.22 -1.84 4.57
C ASN A 457 -3.07 -0.51 3.81
N ALA A 458 -2.71 -0.59 2.53
CA ALA A 458 -2.64 0.55 1.63
C ALA A 458 -4.00 1.26 1.51
N LEU A 459 -5.11 0.52 1.43
CA LEU A 459 -6.46 1.09 1.35
C LEU A 459 -6.78 1.95 2.56
N LEU A 460 -6.54 1.42 3.76
CA LEU A 460 -6.83 2.12 5.00
C LEU A 460 -5.94 3.36 5.18
N GLN A 461 -4.67 3.27 4.79
CA GLN A 461 -3.76 4.41 4.78
C GLN A 461 -4.24 5.51 3.82
N VAL A 462 -4.64 5.14 2.60
CA VAL A 462 -5.18 6.09 1.62
C VAL A 462 -6.48 6.72 2.13
N ILE A 463 -7.42 5.93 2.67
CA ILE A 463 -8.65 6.42 3.31
C ILE A 463 -8.31 7.42 4.42
N LYS A 464 -7.31 7.11 5.26
CA LYS A 464 -6.87 7.99 6.34
C LYS A 464 -6.27 9.30 5.82
N LEU A 465 -5.41 9.22 4.80
CA LEU A 465 -4.79 10.37 4.15
C LEU A 465 -5.81 11.28 3.45
N MET A 466 -6.90 10.71 2.95
CA MET A 466 -8.06 11.46 2.46
C MET A 466 -8.89 12.12 3.57
N GLY A 467 -8.50 11.99 4.85
CA GLY A 467 -9.19 12.61 5.98
C GLY A 467 -10.36 11.80 6.54
N PHE A 468 -10.55 10.56 6.08
CA PHE A 468 -11.60 9.69 6.61
C PHE A 468 -11.15 9.00 7.91
N ASN A 469 -11.92 9.18 8.98
CA ASN A 469 -11.63 8.63 10.31
C ASN A 469 -12.62 7.53 10.74
N SER A 470 -13.59 7.21 9.91
CA SER A 470 -14.62 6.21 10.18
C SER A 470 -15.00 5.45 8.93
N ILE A 471 -15.24 4.15 9.07
CA ILE A 471 -15.64 3.23 8.01
C ILE A 471 -16.74 2.28 8.49
N ALA A 472 -17.39 1.61 7.55
CA ALA A 472 -18.15 0.39 7.78
C ALA A 472 -17.50 -0.75 6.99
N VAL A 473 -17.55 -1.98 7.51
CA VAL A 473 -16.96 -3.16 6.87
C VAL A 473 -18.04 -4.19 6.63
N VAL A 474 -18.09 -4.75 5.42
CA VAL A 474 -19.00 -5.82 5.02
C VAL A 474 -18.27 -6.87 4.20
N ARG A 475 -18.62 -8.15 4.42
CA ARG A 475 -17.97 -9.27 3.75
C ARG A 475 -18.96 -10.36 3.38
N SER A 476 -18.59 -11.20 2.42
CA SER A 476 -19.29 -12.46 2.16
C SER A 476 -18.82 -13.57 3.11
N ASN A 477 -19.48 -14.73 3.05
CA ASN A 477 -19.10 -15.95 3.77
C ASN A 477 -17.93 -16.73 3.12
N SER A 478 -17.29 -16.21 2.07
CA SER A 478 -16.13 -16.84 1.42
C SER A 478 -14.85 -16.66 2.23
N SER A 479 -14.00 -17.68 2.34
CA SER A 479 -12.77 -17.64 3.16
C SER A 479 -11.87 -16.44 2.87
N SER A 480 -11.66 -16.10 1.59
CA SER A 480 -10.86 -14.95 1.18
C SER A 480 -11.47 -13.61 1.59
N ALA A 481 -12.81 -13.47 1.56
CA ALA A 481 -13.49 -12.27 2.07
C ALA A 481 -13.40 -12.16 3.59
N ILE A 482 -13.44 -13.29 4.31
CA ILE A 482 -13.25 -13.33 5.76
C ILE A 482 -11.88 -12.79 6.13
N GLU A 483 -10.81 -13.35 5.55
CA GLU A 483 -9.43 -12.93 5.81
C GLU A 483 -9.21 -11.45 5.48
N TRP A 484 -9.63 -11.02 4.28
CA TRP A 484 -9.49 -9.64 3.84
C TRP A 484 -10.20 -8.65 4.78
N SER A 485 -11.41 -8.97 5.22
CA SER A 485 -12.15 -8.14 6.18
C SER A 485 -11.53 -8.14 7.58
N ASN A 486 -10.95 -9.26 8.02
CA ASN A 486 -10.29 -9.37 9.32
C ASN A 486 -9.05 -8.48 9.35
N TRP A 487 -8.23 -8.50 8.29
CA TRP A 487 -7.11 -7.57 8.16
C TRP A 487 -7.60 -6.12 8.14
N ALA A 488 -8.71 -5.82 7.48
CA ALA A 488 -9.26 -4.46 7.47
C ALA A 488 -9.71 -4.01 8.87
N ILE A 489 -10.31 -4.91 9.64
CA ILE A 489 -10.75 -4.65 11.02
C ILE A 489 -9.54 -4.46 11.96
N GLU A 490 -8.50 -5.27 11.80
CA GLU A 490 -7.28 -5.21 12.61
C GLU A 490 -6.49 -3.92 12.31
N ASP A 491 -6.19 -3.66 11.03
CA ASP A 491 -5.41 -2.50 10.62
C ASP A 491 -6.15 -1.17 10.83
N ALA A 492 -7.49 -1.15 10.75
CA ALA A 492 -8.27 0.03 11.09
C ALA A 492 -8.03 0.47 12.55
N LYS A 493 -7.88 -0.47 13.48
CA LYS A 493 -7.52 -0.16 14.88
C LYS A 493 -6.14 0.44 14.98
N ASN A 494 -5.17 -0.12 14.25
CA ASN A 494 -3.79 0.38 14.21
C ASN A 494 -3.72 1.83 13.68
N TYR A 495 -4.56 2.17 12.71
CA TYR A 495 -4.63 3.49 12.09
C TYR A 495 -5.61 4.48 12.75
N LYS A 496 -6.21 4.12 13.89
CA LYS A 496 -7.21 4.93 14.60
C LYS A 496 -8.38 5.32 13.68
N ILE A 497 -8.85 4.37 12.87
CA ILE A 497 -10.05 4.47 12.05
C ILE A 497 -11.17 3.72 12.80
N SER A 498 -12.27 4.40 13.09
CA SER A 498 -13.41 3.82 13.80
C SER A 498 -14.29 2.99 12.86
N ILE A 499 -14.68 1.79 13.28
CA ILE A 499 -15.62 0.94 12.55
C ILE A 499 -17.01 1.16 13.17
N LEU A 500 -17.94 1.72 12.39
CA LEU A 500 -19.22 2.20 12.93
C LEU A 500 -20.33 1.15 12.90
N ASN A 501 -20.25 0.16 12.00
CA ASN A 501 -21.26 -0.91 11.93
C ASN A 501 -20.91 -2.06 12.88
N ASN A 502 -21.92 -2.79 13.36
CA ASN A 502 -21.69 -3.92 14.25
C ASN A 502 -20.92 -5.06 13.53
N ILE A 503 -19.68 -5.30 13.96
CA ILE A 503 -18.78 -6.31 13.40
C ILE A 503 -19.35 -7.73 13.56
N SER A 504 -20.15 -8.00 14.60
CA SER A 504 -20.79 -9.31 14.77
C SER A 504 -21.87 -9.59 13.72
N ASN A 505 -22.33 -8.56 13.00
CA ASN A 505 -23.36 -8.63 11.97
C ASN A 505 -22.88 -7.99 10.65
N ASN A 506 -21.76 -8.49 10.13
CA ASN A 506 -21.12 -7.99 8.90
C ASN A 506 -20.94 -9.04 7.79
N ILE A 507 -21.47 -10.26 7.97
CA ILE A 507 -21.32 -11.39 7.04
C ILE A 507 -22.59 -11.57 6.21
N LEU A 508 -22.54 -11.20 4.94
CA LEU A 508 -23.59 -11.51 3.98
C LEU A 508 -23.52 -12.97 3.56
N ASN A 509 -24.61 -13.70 3.80
CA ASN A 509 -24.80 -15.02 3.22
C ASN A 509 -25.13 -14.84 1.74
N ILE A 510 -24.33 -15.46 0.87
CA ILE A 510 -24.50 -15.37 -0.58
C ILE A 510 -24.75 -16.76 -1.18
N SER A 511 -25.57 -16.81 -2.23
CA SER A 511 -25.77 -18.01 -3.03
C SER A 511 -24.55 -18.31 -3.90
N ALA A 512 -24.51 -19.50 -4.51
CA ALA A 512 -23.46 -19.85 -5.49
C ALA A 512 -23.44 -18.90 -6.72
N SER A 513 -24.56 -18.23 -7.01
CA SER A 513 -24.66 -17.21 -8.07
C SER A 513 -24.21 -15.81 -7.62
N GLY A 514 -23.88 -15.63 -6.34
CA GLY A 514 -23.48 -14.35 -5.74
C GLY A 514 -24.63 -13.47 -5.27
N SER A 515 -25.88 -13.95 -5.30
CA SER A 515 -27.04 -13.21 -4.79
C SER A 515 -27.11 -13.23 -3.26
N ILE A 516 -27.61 -12.14 -2.65
CA ILE A 516 -27.73 -12.01 -1.19
C ILE A 516 -28.91 -12.85 -0.67
N ILE A 517 -28.67 -13.72 0.30
CA ILE A 517 -29.67 -14.52 1.00
C ILE A 517 -29.85 -13.95 2.42
N ASN A 518 -31.05 -13.49 2.78
CA ASN A 518 -31.38 -13.00 4.13
C ASN A 518 -30.40 -11.94 4.67
N GLY A 519 -29.99 -10.98 3.84
CA GLY A 519 -28.99 -9.96 4.19
C GLY A 519 -29.53 -8.59 4.57
N ASP A 520 -30.86 -8.38 4.58
CA ASP A 520 -31.46 -7.05 4.73
C ASP A 520 -31.09 -6.39 6.05
N SER A 521 -31.08 -7.15 7.15
CA SER A 521 -30.67 -6.64 8.48
C SER A 521 -29.20 -6.20 8.53
N ILE A 522 -28.32 -6.78 7.70
CA ILE A 522 -26.90 -6.42 7.61
C ILE A 522 -26.75 -5.14 6.80
N ILE A 523 -27.47 -5.04 5.69
CA ILE A 523 -27.48 -3.82 4.87
C ILE A 523 -28.07 -2.66 5.69
N GLU A 524 -29.17 -2.88 6.40
CA GLU A 524 -29.75 -1.90 7.34
C GLU A 524 -28.77 -1.50 8.44
N ASN A 525 -28.02 -2.44 9.02
CA ASN A 525 -26.96 -2.14 10.00
C ASN A 525 -25.87 -1.22 9.42
N ILE A 526 -25.47 -1.42 8.15
CA ILE A 526 -24.53 -0.54 7.46
C ILE A 526 -25.16 0.85 7.24
N VAL A 527 -26.40 0.91 6.76
CA VAL A 527 -27.11 2.18 6.54
C VAL A 527 -27.32 2.95 7.85
N ASN A 528 -27.64 2.26 8.95
CA ASN A 528 -27.85 2.86 10.26
C ASN A 528 -26.54 3.26 10.96
N SER A 529 -25.39 2.69 10.57
CA SER A 529 -24.08 3.09 11.11
C SER A 529 -23.67 4.53 10.77
N LEU A 530 -24.37 5.16 9.82
CA LEU A 530 -24.05 6.49 9.28
C LEU A 530 -22.66 6.60 8.63
N SER A 531 -21.93 5.50 8.45
CA SER A 531 -20.67 5.54 7.73
C SER A 531 -20.90 5.98 6.28
N ARG A 532 -20.01 6.83 5.77
CA ARG A 532 -19.95 7.20 4.35
C ARG A 532 -19.00 6.30 3.56
N ILE A 533 -17.95 5.76 4.18
CA ILE A 533 -17.03 4.82 3.53
C ILE A 533 -17.42 3.39 3.92
N VAL A 534 -17.62 2.52 2.93
CA VAL A 534 -17.91 1.09 3.12
C VAL A 534 -16.79 0.28 2.48
N ILE A 535 -16.06 -0.49 3.30
CA ILE A 535 -15.09 -1.47 2.82
C ILE A 535 -15.85 -2.78 2.55
N ALA A 536 -15.96 -3.14 1.27
CA ALA A 536 -16.78 -4.26 0.81
C ALA A 536 -15.92 -5.41 0.25
N ALA A 537 -15.79 -6.46 1.06
CA ALA A 537 -15.15 -7.72 0.71
C ALA A 537 -16.18 -8.71 0.15
N VAL A 538 -16.78 -8.39 -0.99
CA VAL A 538 -17.86 -9.17 -1.60
C VAL A 538 -17.59 -9.39 -3.09
N PRO A 539 -18.14 -10.45 -3.72
CA PRO A 539 -18.10 -10.62 -5.16
C PRO A 539 -18.73 -9.44 -5.91
N GLU A 540 -18.30 -9.21 -7.15
CA GLU A 540 -18.75 -8.10 -7.99
C GLU A 540 -20.27 -8.09 -8.21
N THR A 541 -20.89 -9.27 -8.37
CA THR A 541 -22.35 -9.40 -8.52
C THR A 541 -23.10 -9.04 -7.23
N THR A 542 -22.58 -9.45 -6.07
CA THR A 542 -23.12 -9.10 -4.76
C THR A 542 -23.03 -7.61 -4.50
N LEU A 543 -21.92 -6.96 -4.90
CA LEU A 543 -21.73 -5.53 -4.76
C LEU A 543 -22.81 -4.73 -5.53
N LEU A 544 -23.16 -5.16 -6.74
CA LEU A 544 -24.23 -4.52 -7.51
C LEU A 544 -25.61 -4.68 -6.84
N GLU A 545 -25.89 -5.85 -6.25
CA GLU A 545 -27.12 -6.05 -5.48
C GLU A 545 -27.16 -5.17 -4.22
N MET A 546 -26.02 -5.02 -3.54
CA MET A 546 -25.89 -4.11 -2.39
C MET A 546 -26.22 -2.67 -2.76
N PHE A 547 -25.73 -2.16 -3.89
CA PHE A 547 -26.07 -0.81 -4.36
C PHE A 547 -27.58 -0.68 -4.60
N SER A 548 -28.23 -1.67 -5.21
CA SER A 548 -29.69 -1.63 -5.38
C SER A 548 -30.41 -1.53 -4.03
N LYS A 549 -29.99 -2.32 -3.04
CA LYS A 549 -30.57 -2.31 -1.69
C LYS A 549 -30.31 -1.02 -0.93
N PHE A 550 -29.14 -0.40 -1.10
CA PHE A 550 -28.87 0.92 -0.51
C PHE A 550 -29.83 1.98 -1.07
N ILE A 551 -30.13 1.94 -2.37
CA ILE A 551 -31.09 2.83 -3.00
C ILE A 551 -32.51 2.54 -2.52
N ASP A 552 -32.88 1.27 -2.34
CA ASP A 552 -34.17 0.88 -1.73
C ASP A 552 -34.32 1.44 -0.30
N LEU A 553 -33.22 1.51 0.45
CA LEU A 553 -33.15 2.14 1.77
C LEU A 553 -33.02 3.67 1.72
N GLY A 554 -33.13 4.27 0.53
CA GLY A 554 -33.23 5.70 0.34
C GLY A 554 -31.90 6.45 0.23
N LEU A 555 -30.78 5.75 0.02
CA LEU A 555 -29.48 6.37 -0.23
C LEU A 555 -29.32 6.78 -1.68
N GLU A 556 -28.70 7.94 -1.89
CA GLU A 556 -28.38 8.50 -3.20
C GLU A 556 -26.87 8.43 -3.49
N ALA A 557 -26.50 8.72 -4.74
CA ALA A 557 -25.09 8.81 -5.14
C ALA A 557 -24.36 9.85 -4.27
N GLY A 558 -23.27 9.43 -3.62
CA GLY A 558 -22.52 10.30 -2.71
C GLY A 558 -22.82 10.15 -1.23
N ASP A 559 -23.92 9.49 -0.87
CA ASP A 559 -24.20 9.14 0.51
C ASP A 559 -23.22 8.08 1.02
N ILE A 560 -22.88 7.12 0.15
CA ILE A 560 -21.91 6.06 0.43
C ILE A 560 -20.91 5.95 -0.72
N TYR A 561 -19.65 5.79 -0.36
CA TYR A 561 -18.56 5.38 -1.25
C TYR A 561 -18.09 4.00 -0.82
N THR A 562 -18.08 3.07 -1.77
CA THR A 562 -17.60 1.72 -1.52
C THR A 562 -16.14 1.59 -1.95
N ALA A 563 -15.31 0.98 -1.10
CA ALA A 563 -13.98 0.52 -1.44
C ALA A 563 -13.98 -1.00 -1.55
N THR A 564 -13.51 -1.53 -2.68
CA THR A 564 -13.47 -2.97 -2.95
C THR A 564 -12.17 -3.38 -3.64
N LYS A 565 -11.96 -4.68 -3.76
CA LYS A 565 -10.74 -5.28 -4.33
C LYS A 565 -10.78 -5.32 -5.87
N SER A 566 -11.93 -5.62 -6.46
CA SER A 566 -12.06 -5.63 -7.93
C SER A 566 -13.50 -5.33 -8.34
N LEU A 567 -13.65 -4.64 -9.46
CA LEU A 567 -14.93 -4.49 -10.15
C LEU A 567 -14.65 -4.28 -11.65
N LYS A 568 -15.06 -5.22 -12.50
CA LYS A 568 -14.82 -5.16 -13.95
C LYS A 568 -15.91 -4.35 -14.65
N ILE A 569 -15.51 -3.49 -15.59
CA ILE A 569 -16.42 -2.67 -16.42
C ILE A 569 -17.43 -3.56 -17.17
N GLU A 570 -16.99 -4.73 -17.66
CA GLU A 570 -17.83 -5.70 -18.38
C GLU A 570 -19.01 -6.19 -17.54
N ILE A 571 -18.81 -6.37 -16.22
CA ILE A 571 -19.85 -6.82 -15.30
C ILE A 571 -20.81 -5.67 -14.97
N ILE A 572 -20.29 -4.44 -14.87
CA ILE A 572 -21.09 -3.23 -14.69
C ILE A 572 -22.00 -3.00 -15.92
N THR A 573 -21.44 -3.10 -17.13
CA THR A 573 -22.08 -2.69 -18.39
C THR A 573 -22.96 -3.78 -19.03
N ASN A 574 -23.00 -4.98 -18.46
CA ASN A 574 -23.80 -6.08 -19.01
C ASN A 574 -25.30 -5.77 -18.86
N ILE A 575 -25.96 -5.55 -20.00
CA ILE A 575 -27.34 -5.04 -20.17
C ILE A 575 -28.41 -5.96 -19.55
N SER A 576 -28.04 -7.19 -19.15
CA SER A 576 -28.92 -8.18 -18.54
C SER A 576 -29.24 -7.95 -17.05
N ASN A 577 -28.64 -6.94 -16.39
CA ASN A 577 -28.99 -6.61 -15.01
C ASN A 577 -30.21 -5.64 -14.97
N PRO A 578 -31.40 -6.08 -14.52
CA PRO A 578 -32.61 -5.24 -14.50
C PRO A 578 -32.49 -4.00 -13.58
N ASN A 579 -31.51 -3.98 -12.68
CA ASN A 579 -31.26 -2.88 -11.75
C ASN A 579 -30.16 -1.92 -12.22
N PHE A 580 -29.58 -2.10 -13.41
CA PHE A 580 -28.47 -1.26 -13.89
C PHE A 580 -28.82 0.23 -13.94
N ASN A 581 -29.99 0.58 -14.47
CA ASN A 581 -30.45 1.98 -14.52
C ASN A 581 -30.63 2.58 -13.12
N LYS A 582 -30.95 1.74 -12.14
CA LYS A 582 -31.13 2.15 -10.74
C LYS A 582 -29.79 2.39 -10.07
N THR A 583 -28.81 1.50 -10.25
CA THR A 583 -27.52 1.55 -9.54
C THR A 583 -26.46 2.43 -10.19
N LYS A 584 -26.72 2.92 -11.41
CA LYS A 584 -25.77 3.64 -12.25
C LYS A 584 -25.02 4.76 -11.51
N ASP A 585 -25.76 5.64 -10.84
CA ASP A 585 -25.17 6.81 -10.20
C ASP A 585 -24.39 6.45 -8.92
N MET A 586 -24.75 5.35 -8.26
CA MET A 586 -24.11 4.89 -7.01
C MET A 586 -22.81 4.11 -7.26
N ILE A 587 -22.69 3.49 -8.44
CA ILE A 587 -21.45 2.82 -8.86
C ILE A 587 -20.33 3.86 -9.07
N SER A 588 -20.68 5.02 -9.62
CA SER A 588 -19.75 6.14 -9.78
C SER A 588 -19.24 6.62 -8.42
N GLY A 589 -17.93 6.70 -8.26
CA GLY A 589 -17.27 7.01 -7.00
C GLY A 589 -16.71 5.80 -6.24
N THR A 590 -17.00 4.58 -6.67
CA THR A 590 -16.42 3.36 -6.08
C THR A 590 -14.91 3.33 -6.22
N PHE A 591 -14.21 3.07 -5.12
CA PHE A 591 -12.77 2.90 -5.07
C PHE A 591 -12.38 1.44 -5.27
N ILE A 592 -11.42 1.22 -6.15
CA ILE A 592 -10.78 -0.07 -6.37
C ILE A 592 -9.32 0.09 -6.00
N ILE A 593 -8.84 -0.73 -5.08
CA ILE A 593 -7.41 -0.77 -4.76
C ILE A 593 -6.77 -2.01 -5.35
N GLY A 594 -5.57 -1.84 -5.88
CA GLY A 594 -4.72 -2.94 -6.31
C GLY A 594 -3.26 -2.58 -6.16
N SER A 595 -2.41 -3.59 -6.22
CA SER A 595 -0.99 -3.35 -6.47
C SER A 595 -0.82 -2.79 -7.89
N ALA A 596 0.22 -1.97 -8.14
CA ALA A 596 0.49 -1.48 -9.49
C ALA A 596 1.30 -2.53 -10.29
N PHE A 597 1.03 -2.68 -11.59
CA PHE A 597 1.71 -3.66 -12.47
C PHE A 597 2.35 -2.95 -13.66
N PHE A 598 3.25 -3.66 -14.36
CA PHE A 598 3.93 -3.12 -15.54
C PHE A 598 4.65 -1.78 -15.25
N GLN A 599 5.29 -1.69 -14.09
CA GLN A 599 5.92 -0.48 -13.61
C GLN A 599 7.36 -0.32 -14.11
N GLY A 600 7.80 0.93 -14.24
CA GLY A 600 9.14 1.28 -14.70
C GLY A 600 9.36 0.99 -16.19
N GLU A 601 10.60 1.12 -16.64
CA GLU A 601 10.96 0.94 -18.05
C GLU A 601 10.79 -0.52 -18.51
N VAL A 602 11.25 -1.46 -17.68
CA VAL A 602 11.11 -2.91 -17.95
C VAL A 602 9.64 -3.30 -18.01
N GLY A 603 8.83 -2.92 -17.02
CA GLY A 603 7.39 -3.21 -17.01
C GLY A 603 6.66 -2.69 -18.25
N LYS A 604 6.88 -1.44 -18.64
CA LYS A 604 6.25 -0.86 -19.86
C LYS A 604 6.71 -1.54 -21.14
N ARG A 605 8.00 -1.88 -21.24
CA ARG A 605 8.55 -2.63 -22.38
C ARG A 605 7.89 -4.01 -22.47
N THR A 606 7.83 -4.71 -21.35
CA THR A 606 7.26 -6.05 -21.25
C THR A 606 5.76 -6.05 -21.52
N GLU A 607 5.02 -5.03 -21.06
CA GLU A 607 3.61 -4.85 -21.37
C GLU A 607 3.38 -4.71 -22.89
N LYS A 608 4.17 -3.86 -23.55
CA LYS A 608 4.11 -3.69 -25.00
C LYS A 608 4.42 -5.00 -25.73
N THR A 609 5.39 -5.77 -25.24
CA THR A 609 5.70 -7.10 -25.78
C THR A 609 4.53 -8.06 -25.61
N PHE A 610 3.87 -8.07 -24.44
CA PHE A 610 2.69 -8.89 -24.20
C PHE A 610 1.53 -8.49 -25.12
N MET A 611 1.21 -7.20 -25.23
CA MET A 611 0.19 -6.68 -26.14
C MET A 611 0.44 -7.07 -27.60
N ASN A 612 1.71 -7.04 -28.05
CA ASN A 612 2.06 -7.33 -29.44
C ASN A 612 2.00 -8.82 -29.78
N ARG A 613 2.34 -9.70 -28.82
CA ARG A 613 2.47 -11.15 -29.07
C ARG A 613 1.25 -11.96 -28.67
N PHE A 614 0.53 -11.55 -27.64
CA PHE A 614 -0.58 -12.30 -27.09
C PHE A 614 -1.87 -11.48 -27.16
N GLN A 615 -2.99 -12.15 -27.49
CA GLN A 615 -4.30 -11.50 -27.62
C GLN A 615 -4.85 -10.98 -26.29
N SER A 616 -4.43 -11.57 -25.17
CA SER A 616 -4.79 -11.14 -23.82
C SER A 616 -3.65 -11.41 -22.84
N TYR A 617 -3.51 -10.51 -21.87
CA TYR A 617 -2.58 -10.64 -20.75
C TYR A 617 -3.27 -10.13 -19.48
N THR A 618 -2.73 -10.51 -18.33
CA THR A 618 -3.23 -10.06 -17.03
C THR A 618 -2.05 -9.70 -16.13
N ARG A 619 -2.30 -9.02 -15.01
CA ARG A 619 -1.35 -8.85 -13.89
C ARG A 619 -0.45 -10.07 -13.68
N ARG A 620 -1.06 -11.26 -13.66
CA ARG A 620 -0.39 -12.52 -13.33
C ARG A 620 0.74 -12.89 -14.28
N THR A 621 0.66 -12.50 -15.55
CA THR A 621 1.76 -12.72 -16.50
C THR A 621 3.05 -12.04 -16.04
N CYS A 622 2.92 -10.86 -15.43
CA CYS A 622 4.01 -10.07 -14.89
C CYS A 622 4.57 -10.70 -13.60
N ASP A 623 3.71 -11.25 -12.72
CA ASP A 623 4.13 -11.97 -11.52
C ASP A 623 5.00 -13.21 -11.86
N TYR A 624 4.63 -13.95 -12.91
CA TYR A 624 5.39 -15.12 -13.38
C TYR A 624 6.69 -14.76 -14.08
N TYR A 625 6.71 -13.67 -14.85
CA TYR A 625 7.95 -13.10 -15.38
C TYR A 625 8.92 -12.79 -14.23
N ASP A 626 8.44 -12.11 -13.18
CA ASP A 626 9.27 -11.74 -12.03
C ASP A 626 9.71 -12.96 -11.22
N ALA A 627 8.86 -14.00 -11.08
CA ALA A 627 9.21 -15.24 -10.40
C ALA A 627 10.37 -15.97 -11.10
N PHE A 628 10.31 -16.08 -12.43
CA PHE A 628 11.40 -16.63 -13.23
C PHE A 628 12.67 -15.77 -13.09
N MET A 629 12.53 -14.45 -13.29
CA MET A 629 13.66 -13.53 -13.24
C MET A 629 14.33 -13.53 -11.86
N LEU A 630 13.59 -13.70 -10.77
CA LEU A 630 14.17 -13.81 -9.43
C LEU A 630 15.11 -15.02 -9.31
N GLY A 631 14.67 -16.21 -9.76
CA GLY A 631 15.51 -17.40 -9.81
C GLY A 631 16.71 -17.24 -10.76
N ALA A 632 16.48 -16.64 -11.92
CA ALA A 632 17.51 -16.43 -12.93
C ALA A 632 18.61 -15.45 -12.47
N ASN A 633 18.22 -14.33 -11.85
CA ASN A 633 19.16 -13.37 -11.25
C ASN A 633 19.96 -14.00 -10.08
N ALA A 634 19.33 -14.86 -9.27
CA ALA A 634 20.04 -15.57 -8.21
C ALA A 634 21.13 -16.48 -8.76
N ILE A 635 20.82 -17.23 -9.83
CA ILE A 635 21.77 -18.08 -10.55
C ILE A 635 22.88 -17.24 -11.21
N GLU A 636 22.54 -16.12 -11.83
CA GLU A 636 23.51 -15.17 -12.39
C GLU A 636 24.53 -14.70 -11.33
N ILE A 637 24.06 -14.29 -10.15
CA ILE A 637 24.95 -13.89 -9.05
C ILE A 637 25.83 -15.06 -8.61
N LEU A 638 25.30 -16.28 -8.53
CA LEU A 638 26.08 -17.46 -8.17
C LEU A 638 27.17 -17.76 -9.21
N ILE A 639 26.82 -17.71 -10.50
CA ILE A 639 27.76 -17.87 -11.61
C ILE A 639 28.86 -16.80 -11.54
N ASN A 640 28.48 -15.52 -11.46
CA ASN A 640 29.42 -14.40 -11.43
C ASN A 640 30.30 -14.38 -10.16
N SER A 641 29.81 -14.92 -9.04
CA SER A 641 30.56 -15.04 -7.79
C SER A 641 31.37 -16.33 -7.65
N GLY A 642 31.36 -17.19 -8.69
CA GLY A 642 32.07 -18.47 -8.65
C GLY A 642 31.52 -19.42 -7.58
N LYS A 643 30.20 -19.44 -7.36
CA LYS A 643 29.54 -20.33 -6.40
C LYS A 643 28.69 -21.36 -7.14
N ASP A 644 28.58 -22.55 -6.56
CA ASP A 644 27.78 -23.62 -7.12
C ASP A 644 26.28 -23.24 -7.19
N TYR A 645 25.80 -23.06 -8.41
CA TYR A 645 24.44 -22.65 -8.72
C TYR A 645 23.44 -23.81 -8.75
N GLU A 646 23.88 -25.07 -8.65
CA GLU A 646 22.97 -26.23 -8.61
C GLU A 646 22.56 -26.58 -7.17
N LYS A 647 23.22 -26.01 -6.15
CA LYS A 647 22.82 -26.20 -4.74
C LYS A 647 21.61 -25.33 -4.41
N SER A 648 20.51 -25.96 -4.02
CA SER A 648 19.24 -25.29 -3.73
C SER A 648 19.37 -24.17 -2.68
N THR A 649 20.11 -24.46 -1.61
CA THR A 649 20.36 -23.54 -0.48
C THR A 649 21.13 -22.29 -0.92
N ASN A 650 22.05 -22.41 -1.88
CA ASN A 650 22.76 -21.28 -2.44
C ASN A 650 21.83 -20.40 -3.27
N ILE A 651 21.03 -20.99 -4.17
CA ILE A 651 20.05 -20.25 -4.99
C ILE A 651 19.11 -19.47 -4.08
N MET A 652 18.54 -20.12 -3.07
CA MET A 652 17.57 -19.49 -2.19
C MET A 652 18.17 -18.40 -1.29
N ARG A 653 19.42 -18.57 -0.85
CA ARG A 653 20.16 -17.54 -0.11
C ARG A 653 20.40 -16.29 -0.96
N GLU A 654 20.81 -16.47 -2.22
CA GLU A 654 21.05 -15.32 -3.09
C GLU A 654 19.72 -14.72 -3.56
N ALA A 655 18.70 -15.51 -3.90
CA ALA A 655 17.36 -15.04 -4.30
C ALA A 655 16.74 -14.09 -3.25
N ARG A 656 16.91 -14.36 -1.95
CA ARG A 656 16.46 -13.45 -0.89
C ARG A 656 17.18 -12.10 -0.85
N LYS A 657 18.40 -12.02 -1.38
CA LYS A 657 19.23 -10.80 -1.40
C LYS A 657 19.17 -10.05 -2.73
N VAL A 658 18.69 -10.70 -3.77
CA VAL A 658 18.58 -10.12 -5.11
C VAL A 658 17.63 -8.92 -5.05
N LYS A 659 18.07 -7.82 -5.66
CA LYS A 659 17.25 -6.64 -5.96
C LYS A 659 17.40 -6.32 -7.44
N PHE A 660 16.32 -6.32 -8.20
CA PHE A 660 16.36 -6.02 -9.64
C PHE A 660 15.09 -5.30 -10.10
N GLN A 661 15.17 -4.61 -11.24
CA GLN A 661 14.00 -4.04 -11.91
C GLN A 661 13.29 -5.14 -12.71
N GLY A 662 12.13 -5.57 -12.23
CA GLY A 662 11.25 -6.52 -12.89
C GLY A 662 10.12 -5.86 -13.66
N CYS A 663 9.17 -6.69 -14.08
CA CYS A 663 7.95 -6.27 -14.76
C CYS A 663 7.03 -5.48 -13.82
N ASN A 664 6.93 -5.88 -12.54
CA ASN A 664 6.10 -5.19 -11.56
C ASN A 664 6.82 -4.04 -10.80
N GLY A 665 7.92 -3.50 -11.33
CA GLY A 665 8.75 -2.53 -10.61
C GLY A 665 9.99 -3.19 -9.99
N ILE A 666 10.54 -2.63 -8.92
CA ILE A 666 11.67 -3.28 -8.25
C ILE A 666 11.16 -4.52 -7.50
N ILE A 667 11.86 -5.63 -7.71
CA ILE A 667 11.62 -6.90 -7.04
C ILE A 667 12.67 -7.03 -5.94
N LYS A 668 12.21 -7.13 -4.70
CA LYS A 668 13.00 -7.35 -3.50
C LYS A 668 12.20 -8.22 -2.54
N VAL A 669 12.85 -9.20 -1.94
CA VAL A 669 12.26 -10.06 -0.90
C VAL A 669 12.47 -9.40 0.46
N ILE A 670 11.48 -9.48 1.33
CA ILE A 670 11.59 -8.94 2.69
C ILE A 670 12.51 -9.86 3.51
N ASP A 671 13.52 -9.30 4.21
CA ASP A 671 14.62 -10.06 4.83
C ASP A 671 14.20 -11.22 5.76
N TYR A 672 13.00 -11.14 6.34
CA TYR A 672 12.48 -12.11 7.31
C TYR A 672 11.29 -12.94 6.82
N THR A 673 10.87 -12.76 5.57
CA THR A 673 9.71 -13.48 5.02
C THR A 673 10.03 -14.10 3.67
N ASN A 674 9.10 -14.88 3.14
CA ASN A 674 9.13 -15.39 1.77
C ASN A 674 8.35 -14.49 0.80
N LEU A 675 8.02 -13.27 1.19
CA LEU A 675 7.16 -12.38 0.44
C LEU A 675 7.97 -11.25 -0.20
N ARG A 676 7.48 -10.80 -1.35
CA ARG A 676 8.00 -9.63 -2.03
C ARG A 676 7.55 -8.33 -1.33
N GLU A 677 8.47 -7.37 -1.27
CA GLU A 677 8.17 -5.98 -0.92
C GLU A 677 7.49 -5.27 -2.10
N SER A 678 6.33 -4.65 -1.85
CA SER A 678 5.62 -3.84 -2.87
C SER A 678 6.06 -2.39 -2.79
N GLU A 679 6.41 -1.79 -3.92
CA GLU A 679 6.82 -0.39 -3.97
C GLU A 679 5.68 0.58 -4.22
N MET A 680 4.56 0.10 -4.77
CA MET A 680 3.51 0.98 -5.26
C MET A 680 2.15 0.27 -5.32
N TYR A 681 1.15 0.94 -4.79
CA TYR A 681 -0.26 0.58 -4.90
C TYR A 681 -1.00 1.64 -5.72
N ILE A 682 -1.93 1.18 -6.55
CA ILE A 682 -2.83 2.01 -7.33
C ILE A 682 -4.20 2.03 -6.69
N MET A 683 -4.74 3.23 -6.58
CA MET A 683 -6.15 3.44 -6.29
C MET A 683 -6.80 3.92 -7.57
N ASN A 684 -7.82 3.19 -8.00
CA ASN A 684 -8.67 3.55 -9.12
C ASN A 684 -10.03 3.99 -8.60
N GLN A 685 -10.69 4.86 -9.35
CA GLN A 685 -12.05 5.26 -9.05
C GLN A 685 -12.93 5.02 -10.28
N ILE A 686 -14.10 4.43 -10.09
CA ILE A 686 -15.06 4.29 -11.18
C ILE A 686 -15.70 5.64 -11.45
N MET A 687 -15.59 6.12 -12.68
CA MET A 687 -16.18 7.39 -13.12
C MET A 687 -17.11 7.17 -14.30
N TYR A 688 -18.23 7.89 -14.32
CA TYR A 688 -19.11 7.94 -15.49
C TYR A 688 -18.77 9.18 -16.34
N LYS A 689 -18.04 9.01 -17.46
CA LYS A 689 -17.67 10.08 -18.40
C LYS A 689 -18.10 9.69 -19.83
N ASN A 690 -18.58 10.66 -20.61
CA ASN A 690 -18.97 10.47 -22.03
C ASN A 690 -19.95 9.30 -22.25
N ASN A 691 -20.96 9.17 -21.40
CA ASN A 691 -21.96 8.10 -21.46
C ASN A 691 -21.42 6.66 -21.23
N SER A 692 -20.20 6.52 -20.74
CA SER A 692 -19.52 5.24 -20.48
C SER A 692 -18.83 5.23 -19.11
N TYR A 693 -18.62 4.04 -18.54
CA TYR A 693 -17.79 3.91 -17.34
C TYR A 693 -16.33 3.77 -17.72
N ILE A 694 -15.49 4.50 -17.00
CA ILE A 694 -14.04 4.36 -17.05
C ILE A 694 -13.52 4.10 -15.64
N ILE A 695 -12.36 3.46 -15.53
CA ILE A 695 -11.67 3.17 -14.27
C ILE A 695 -10.27 3.80 -14.35
N PRO A 696 -10.15 5.14 -14.27
CA PRO A 696 -8.86 5.81 -14.21
C PRO A 696 -8.11 5.51 -12.91
N GLU A 697 -6.80 5.56 -12.99
CA GLU A 697 -5.90 5.60 -11.84
C GLU A 697 -5.96 7.00 -11.22
N VAL A 698 -6.45 7.12 -10.00
CA VAL A 698 -6.64 8.42 -9.32
C VAL A 698 -5.54 8.74 -8.32
N ALA A 699 -4.94 7.72 -7.71
CA ALA A 699 -3.87 7.93 -6.75
C ALA A 699 -2.88 6.76 -6.68
N TYR A 700 -1.67 7.08 -6.26
CA TYR A 700 -0.58 6.15 -6.01
C TYR A 700 -0.15 6.21 -4.53
N TYR A 701 0.09 5.06 -3.94
CA TYR A 701 0.62 4.93 -2.59
C TYR A 701 1.96 4.18 -2.61
N TYR A 702 3.02 4.83 -2.14
CA TYR A 702 4.39 4.31 -2.12
C TYR A 702 4.81 4.07 -0.66
N PRO A 703 4.68 2.86 -0.12
CA PRO A 703 4.98 2.60 1.30
C PRO A 703 6.45 2.87 1.68
N THR A 704 7.37 2.77 0.72
CA THR A 704 8.81 2.94 0.91
C THR A 704 9.39 4.16 0.19
N GLY A 705 8.55 4.92 -0.53
CA GLY A 705 8.97 6.07 -1.33
C GLY A 705 9.16 7.33 -0.49
N SER A 706 9.92 8.30 -1.01
CA SER A 706 10.04 9.65 -0.41
C SER A 706 8.71 10.41 -0.43
N THR A 707 7.84 10.09 -1.40
CA THR A 707 6.46 10.59 -1.51
C THR A 707 5.49 9.46 -1.22
N VAL A 708 4.97 9.40 0.00
CA VAL A 708 4.11 8.29 0.47
C VAL A 708 2.80 8.20 -0.32
N PHE A 709 2.26 9.33 -0.78
CA PHE A 709 0.98 9.40 -1.47
C PHE A 709 0.99 10.48 -2.55
N GLN A 710 0.48 10.15 -3.73
CA GLN A 710 0.39 11.06 -4.87
C GLN A 710 -0.97 10.92 -5.54
N ILE A 711 -1.68 12.04 -5.72
CA ILE A 711 -2.92 12.09 -6.52
C ILE A 711 -2.51 12.37 -7.97
N VAL A 712 -3.01 11.56 -8.90
CA VAL A 712 -2.64 11.57 -10.33
C VAL A 712 -3.75 12.20 -11.17
N GLU A 713 -5.00 11.90 -10.83
CA GLU A 713 -6.19 12.47 -11.44
C GLU A 713 -7.13 13.00 -10.34
N GLU A 714 -7.91 14.04 -10.63
CA GLU A 714 -8.84 14.63 -9.67
C GLU A 714 -9.93 13.62 -9.26
N LEU A 715 -10.05 13.38 -7.96
CA LEU A 715 -11.07 12.51 -7.39
C LEU A 715 -12.45 13.13 -7.61
N VAL A 716 -13.38 12.34 -8.18
CA VAL A 716 -14.75 12.79 -8.40
C VAL A 716 -15.57 12.47 -7.16
N TRP A 717 -16.10 13.53 -6.53
CA TRP A 717 -17.02 13.42 -5.40
C TRP A 717 -18.41 13.89 -5.80
N THR A 718 -19.41 13.16 -5.36
CA THR A 718 -20.83 13.51 -5.43
C THR A 718 -21.25 13.76 -3.98
N PRO A 719 -21.63 14.96 -3.50
CA PRO A 719 -21.58 16.32 -4.08
C PRO A 719 -20.16 16.93 -4.15
N SER A 720 -20.02 18.11 -4.78
CA SER A 720 -18.74 18.78 -5.03
C SER A 720 -17.92 19.03 -3.75
N GLY A 721 -16.74 18.41 -3.67
CA GLY A 721 -15.78 18.55 -2.56
C GLY A 721 -15.59 17.27 -1.74
N LEU A 722 -14.51 17.21 -0.96
CA LEU A 722 -14.18 16.06 -0.11
C LEU A 722 -15.26 15.86 0.97
N PRO A 723 -15.98 14.72 0.99
CA PRO A 723 -17.07 14.51 1.93
C PRO A 723 -16.56 14.13 3.33
N SER A 724 -17.34 14.40 4.38
CA SER A 724 -17.06 13.93 5.76
C SER A 724 -17.14 12.39 5.89
N SER A 725 -16.45 11.81 6.88
CA SER A 725 -16.44 10.36 7.12
C SER A 725 -17.78 9.78 7.60
N ILE A 726 -18.61 10.64 8.20
CA ILE A 726 -19.93 10.30 8.71
C ILE A 726 -20.96 11.06 7.90
N ARG A 727 -22.05 10.38 7.54
CA ARG A 727 -23.26 10.99 6.99
C ARG A 727 -23.97 11.77 8.09
N ILE A 728 -24.30 13.02 7.82
CA ILE A 728 -25.16 13.80 8.70
C ILE A 728 -26.59 13.31 8.46
N ASN A 729 -27.20 12.64 9.44
CA ASN A 729 -28.56 12.14 9.33
C ASN A 729 -29.54 13.33 9.39
N ASN A 730 -29.68 14.06 8.27
CA ASN A 730 -30.41 15.33 8.18
C ASN A 730 -31.79 15.16 7.55
N TRP A 731 -32.53 14.12 7.96
CA TRP A 731 -33.95 14.06 7.63
C TRP A 731 -34.73 14.55 8.85
N PRO A 732 -35.11 15.84 8.91
CA PRO A 732 -35.89 16.39 10.03
C PRO A 732 -37.30 15.76 10.12
N CYS A 733 -37.64 14.88 9.20
CA CYS A 733 -38.94 14.27 9.05
C CYS A 733 -38.83 12.77 8.72
N PRO A 734 -39.76 11.91 9.20
CA PRO A 734 -39.80 10.50 8.80
C PRO A 734 -40.28 10.31 7.34
N PHE A 735 -40.65 11.40 6.66
CA PHE A 735 -41.15 11.39 5.29
C PHE A 735 -40.24 12.23 4.38
N LYS A 736 -40.08 11.79 3.12
CA LYS A 736 -39.38 12.62 2.11
C LYS A 736 -40.16 13.90 1.86
N PRO A 737 -39.50 15.06 1.68
CA PRO A 737 -40.18 16.30 1.28
C PRO A 737 -41.03 16.12 0.02
N SER A 738 -40.60 15.25 -0.92
CA SER A 738 -41.35 14.90 -2.13
C SER A 738 -42.65 14.13 -1.89
N HIS A 739 -42.78 13.48 -0.72
CA HIS A 739 -43.98 12.74 -0.33
C HIS A 739 -44.99 13.62 0.41
N LEU A 740 -44.59 14.83 0.82
CA LEU A 740 -45.46 15.79 1.49
C LEU A 740 -46.10 16.70 0.46
N LYS A 741 -47.43 16.59 0.32
CA LYS A 741 -48.23 17.48 -0.50
C LYS A 741 -48.76 18.64 0.35
N ILE A 742 -49.03 19.76 -0.32
CA ILE A 742 -49.70 20.91 0.29
C ILE A 742 -51.17 20.55 0.55
N PHE A 743 -51.64 20.74 1.78
CA PHE A 743 -53.01 20.46 2.20
C PHE A 743 -53.82 21.76 2.30
N ASN A 744 -54.66 22.03 1.31
CA ASN A 744 -55.39 23.31 1.16
C ASN A 744 -56.47 23.52 2.23
N GLU A 745 -57.12 22.44 2.67
CA GLU A 745 -58.12 22.46 3.72
C GLU A 745 -57.48 22.84 5.07
N GLY A 746 -56.29 22.29 5.36
CA GLY A 746 -55.49 22.66 6.53
C GLY A 746 -55.11 24.14 6.52
N ARG A 747 -54.70 24.67 5.36
CA ARG A 747 -54.46 26.11 5.19
C ARG A 747 -55.72 26.93 5.49
N THR A 748 -56.88 26.52 4.96
CA THR A 748 -58.16 27.21 5.16
C THR A 748 -58.52 27.32 6.65
N ILE A 749 -58.27 26.27 7.44
CA ILE A 749 -58.49 26.28 8.89
C ILE A 749 -57.61 27.32 9.58
N VAL A 750 -56.32 27.39 9.23
CA VAL A 750 -55.40 28.40 9.78
C VAL A 750 -55.89 29.81 9.46
N TRP A 751 -56.32 30.06 8.23
CA TRP A 751 -56.90 31.37 7.83
C TRP A 751 -58.13 31.75 8.65
N ILE A 752 -59.03 30.80 8.92
CA ILE A 752 -60.23 31.04 9.74
C ILE A 752 -59.84 31.39 11.17
N ILE A 753 -58.96 30.61 11.81
CA ILE A 753 -58.49 30.84 13.18
C ILE A 753 -57.81 32.22 13.28
N CYS A 754 -56.91 32.52 12.35
CA CYS A 754 -56.21 33.80 12.25
C CYS A 754 -57.19 34.98 12.10
N SER A 755 -58.22 34.83 11.27
CA SER A 755 -59.24 35.86 11.05
C SER A 755 -60.08 36.12 12.30
N ILE A 756 -60.46 35.06 13.03
CA ILE A 756 -61.19 35.17 14.30
C ILE A 756 -60.35 35.92 15.34
N ILE A 757 -59.06 35.57 15.48
CA ILE A 757 -58.14 36.24 16.41
C ILE A 757 -57.97 37.71 16.03
N SER A 758 -57.81 38.03 14.74
CA SER A 758 -57.72 39.42 14.25
C SER A 758 -58.95 40.23 14.63
N LEU A 759 -60.14 39.72 14.29
CA LEU A 759 -61.42 40.38 14.58
C LEU A 759 -61.61 40.58 16.08
N PHE A 760 -61.31 39.55 16.88
CA PHE A 760 -61.37 39.61 18.33
C PHE A 760 -60.41 40.68 18.89
N THR A 761 -59.20 40.81 18.33
CA THR A 761 -58.24 41.86 18.72
C THR A 761 -58.81 43.25 18.48
N VAL A 762 -59.38 43.48 17.28
CA VAL A 762 -59.92 44.78 16.89
C VAL A 762 -61.10 45.15 17.78
N ILE A 763 -62.03 44.21 18.01
CA ILE A 763 -63.18 44.40 18.90
C ILE A 763 -62.72 44.76 20.31
N ASN A 764 -61.82 43.97 20.91
CA ASN A 764 -61.29 44.24 22.24
C ASN A 764 -60.59 45.60 22.29
N THR A 765 -59.80 45.93 21.27
CA THR A 765 -59.10 47.22 21.21
C THR A 765 -60.09 48.39 21.16
N ILE A 766 -61.17 48.31 20.39
CA ILE A 766 -62.22 49.34 20.32
C ILE A 766 -62.92 49.52 21.69
N PHE A 767 -63.24 48.42 22.38
CA PHE A 767 -63.86 48.48 23.71
C PHE A 767 -62.93 49.13 24.74
N ILE A 768 -61.65 48.76 24.74
CA ILE A 768 -60.65 49.29 25.67
C ILE A 768 -60.33 50.75 25.35
N TRP A 769 -60.31 51.11 24.06
CA TRP A 769 -60.08 52.48 23.58
C TRP A 769 -61.05 53.48 24.19
N LYS A 770 -62.35 53.14 24.25
CA LYS A 770 -63.36 54.00 24.91
C LYS A 770 -63.00 54.35 26.35
N LYS A 771 -62.34 53.46 27.08
CA LYS A 771 -61.99 53.66 28.50
C LYS A 771 -60.76 54.56 28.71
N PHE A 772 -59.75 54.46 27.85
CA PHE A 772 -58.47 55.16 28.04
C PHE A 772 -58.26 56.36 27.11
N TRP A 773 -59.27 56.71 26.30
CA TRP A 773 -59.18 57.78 25.29
C TRP A 773 -58.87 59.17 25.86
N THR A 774 -59.29 59.45 27.10
CA THR A 774 -59.19 60.76 27.76
C THR A 774 -57.90 60.99 28.55
N ASN A 775 -57.04 59.97 28.69
CA ASN A 775 -55.83 60.09 29.53
C ASN A 775 -54.68 60.68 28.71
N ASP A 776 -54.46 61.99 28.83
CA ASP A 776 -53.29 62.67 28.29
C ASP A 776 -52.09 62.54 29.22
N ILE A 777 -50.94 62.17 28.64
CA ILE A 777 -49.69 62.00 29.37
C ILE A 777 -48.84 63.26 29.21
N LYS A 778 -48.36 63.81 30.33
CA LYS A 778 -47.44 64.94 30.32
C LYS A 778 -46.09 64.55 29.71
N THR A 779 -45.60 65.37 28.78
CA THR A 779 -44.26 65.23 28.17
C THR A 779 -43.17 65.39 29.21
N LEU A 780 -42.14 64.53 29.14
CA LEU A 780 -40.97 64.64 29.99
C LEU A 780 -40.16 65.87 29.55
N THR A 781 -40.10 66.91 30.39
CA THR A 781 -39.37 68.16 30.12
C THR A 781 -38.16 68.35 31.03
N GLU A 782 -38.16 67.71 32.21
CA GLU A 782 -37.12 67.84 33.23
C GLU A 782 -36.20 66.62 33.24
N LYS A 783 -34.97 66.82 33.75
CA LYS A 783 -34.03 65.71 33.94
C LYS A 783 -34.47 64.83 35.11
N GLN A 784 -34.60 63.53 34.87
CA GLN A 784 -35.01 62.53 35.86
C GLN A 784 -33.97 61.40 35.93
N GLU A 785 -33.86 60.75 37.10
CA GLU A 785 -33.01 59.57 37.27
C GLU A 785 -33.66 58.36 36.60
N ILE A 786 -32.88 57.61 35.81
CA ILE A 786 -33.39 56.43 35.10
C ILE A 786 -33.72 55.31 36.07
N SER A 787 -35.00 54.89 36.13
CA SER A 787 -35.40 53.72 36.90
C SER A 787 -35.05 52.41 36.17
N PHE A 788 -35.09 51.29 36.89
CA PHE A 788 -34.97 49.97 36.27
C PHE A 788 -36.09 49.75 35.23
N GLN A 789 -37.31 50.19 35.53
CA GLN A 789 -38.45 50.03 34.63
C GLN A 789 -38.33 50.90 33.38
N ASP A 790 -37.75 52.10 33.50
CA ASP A 790 -37.39 52.94 32.34
C ASP A 790 -36.34 52.26 31.45
N SER A 791 -35.38 51.55 32.07
CA SER A 791 -34.37 50.77 31.34
C SER A 791 -34.97 49.57 30.60
N VAL A 792 -35.91 48.86 31.24
CA VAL A 792 -36.68 47.77 30.59
C VAL A 792 -37.46 48.33 29.40
N LEU A 793 -38.16 49.46 29.57
CA LEU A 793 -38.90 50.08 28.46
C LEU A 793 -37.99 50.54 27.32
N LEU A 794 -36.81 51.11 27.63
CA LEU A 794 -35.81 51.47 26.62
C LEU A 794 -35.35 50.24 25.83
N SER A 795 -35.06 49.13 26.52
CA SER A 795 -34.65 47.88 25.88
C SER A 795 -35.75 47.31 24.98
N THR A 796 -37.02 47.57 25.29
CA THR A 796 -38.14 47.06 24.48
C THR A 796 -38.18 47.64 23.08
N VAL A 797 -37.72 48.87 22.86
CA VAL A 797 -37.64 49.45 21.51
C VAL A 797 -36.62 48.71 20.64
N LEU A 798 -35.49 48.32 21.23
CA LEU A 798 -34.46 47.55 20.53
C LEU A 798 -34.92 46.10 20.28
N ILE A 799 -35.52 45.43 21.26
CA ILE A 799 -36.02 44.07 21.08
C ILE A 799 -37.17 44.04 20.06
N GLU A 800 -38.06 45.05 20.09
CA GLU A 800 -39.17 45.18 19.15
C GLU A 800 -38.68 45.35 17.70
N LEU A 801 -37.58 46.09 17.45
CA LEU A 801 -36.95 46.14 16.14
C LEU A 801 -36.68 44.74 15.59
N PHE A 802 -36.06 43.87 16.40
CA PHE A 802 -35.73 42.50 16.01
C PHE A 802 -36.98 41.61 15.91
N GLN A 803 -37.99 41.82 16.75
CA GLN A 803 -39.27 41.08 16.68
C GLN A 803 -40.06 41.39 15.43
N VAL A 804 -40.12 42.66 15.03
CA VAL A 804 -40.78 43.04 13.79
C VAL A 804 -39.95 42.56 12.59
N ALA A 805 -38.62 42.68 12.65
CA ALA A 805 -37.74 42.17 11.60
C ALA A 805 -37.86 40.64 11.41
N SER A 806 -38.00 39.86 12.48
CA SER A 806 -38.11 38.39 12.40
C SER A 806 -39.46 37.90 11.86
N MET A 807 -40.50 38.75 11.87
CA MET A 807 -41.79 38.49 11.21
C MET A 807 -41.77 38.88 9.71
N GLY A 808 -40.67 39.47 9.24
CA GLY A 808 -40.46 39.86 7.85
C GLY A 808 -40.14 38.69 6.92
N PRO A 809 -39.87 38.99 5.64
CA PRO A 809 -39.53 37.98 4.64
C PRO A 809 -38.13 37.38 4.84
N ASP A 810 -37.96 36.13 4.42
CA ASP A 810 -36.69 35.42 4.57
C ASP A 810 -35.68 35.82 3.48
N ILE A 811 -34.40 35.91 3.86
CA ILE A 811 -33.29 36.15 2.92
C ILE A 811 -32.52 34.84 2.77
N GLU A 812 -32.84 34.03 1.75
CA GLU A 812 -32.32 32.66 1.57
C GLU A 812 -30.80 32.55 1.73
N ASN A 813 -30.04 33.52 1.20
CA ASN A 813 -28.57 33.50 1.21
C ASN A 813 -27.89 34.24 2.37
N LEU A 814 -28.65 34.94 3.22
CA LEU A 814 -28.19 35.61 4.45
C LEU A 814 -28.70 34.90 5.72
N SER A 815 -29.46 33.83 5.52
CA SER A 815 -30.31 33.13 6.48
C SER A 815 -29.56 32.44 7.60
N GLY A 816 -28.24 32.29 7.56
CA GLY A 816 -27.49 31.75 8.69
C GLY A 816 -27.34 32.78 9.82
N PHE A 817 -26.61 33.85 9.53
CA PHE A 817 -26.18 34.84 10.51
C PHE A 817 -27.31 35.79 10.93
N MET A 818 -28.00 36.41 9.96
CA MET A 818 -29.06 37.39 10.27
C MET A 818 -30.27 36.72 10.90
N LYS A 819 -30.64 35.52 10.44
CA LYS A 819 -31.72 34.73 11.06
C LYS A 819 -31.35 34.32 12.48
N SER A 820 -30.10 33.89 12.73
CA SER A 820 -29.65 33.55 14.08
C SER A 820 -29.70 34.73 15.05
N ILE A 821 -29.21 35.91 14.64
CA ILE A 821 -29.26 37.12 15.50
C ILE A 821 -30.69 37.60 15.70
N THR A 822 -31.46 37.74 14.61
CA THR A 822 -32.85 38.21 14.69
C THR A 822 -33.72 37.24 15.49
N SER A 823 -33.64 35.92 15.27
CA SER A 823 -34.40 34.93 16.04
C SER A 823 -34.00 34.90 17.52
N SER A 824 -32.70 34.94 17.82
CA SER A 824 -32.17 34.89 19.20
C SER A 824 -32.58 36.11 20.02
N VAL A 825 -32.48 37.32 19.45
CA VAL A 825 -32.82 38.56 20.14
C VAL A 825 -34.33 38.81 20.15
N SER A 826 -35.06 38.37 19.14
CA SER A 826 -36.53 38.52 19.09
C SER A 826 -37.30 37.54 19.97
N TYR A 827 -36.62 36.53 20.53
CA TYR A 827 -37.28 35.35 21.11
C TYR A 827 -38.24 34.67 20.12
N ASN A 828 -37.97 34.76 18.81
CA ASN A 828 -38.73 34.02 17.81
C ASN A 828 -38.20 32.57 17.75
N ILE A 829 -38.87 31.71 18.50
CA ILE A 829 -38.46 30.31 18.68
C ILE A 829 -38.74 29.47 17.42
N ASP A 830 -39.51 30.02 16.46
CA ASP A 830 -39.86 29.35 15.19
C ASP A 830 -38.64 28.87 14.40
N ASP A 831 -37.51 29.58 14.55
CA ASP A 831 -36.27 29.42 13.77
C ASP A 831 -35.07 28.93 14.61
N PHE A 832 -35.11 29.11 15.93
CA PHE A 832 -34.00 28.75 16.83
C PHE A 832 -33.93 27.24 17.10
N VAL A 833 -35.04 26.55 16.86
CA VAL A 833 -35.13 25.11 17.09
C VAL A 833 -35.25 24.42 15.75
N VAL A 834 -34.14 23.86 15.26
CA VAL A 834 -34.21 22.79 14.27
C VAL A 834 -34.82 21.60 15.02
N LEU A 835 -36.13 21.46 14.87
CA LEU A 835 -37.00 20.65 15.72
C LEU A 835 -36.85 19.15 15.46
N THR A 836 -35.69 18.61 15.80
CA THR A 836 -35.52 17.17 16.04
C THR A 836 -35.87 16.87 17.51
N ASN A 837 -36.62 15.79 17.76
CA ASN A 837 -36.83 15.17 19.08
C ASN A 837 -37.85 15.81 20.04
N GLY A 838 -38.94 16.41 19.55
CA GLY A 838 -40.07 16.80 20.41
C GLY A 838 -39.85 18.03 21.30
N ILE A 839 -38.76 18.78 21.09
CA ILE A 839 -38.48 20.07 21.76
C ILE A 839 -39.63 21.07 21.58
N PHE A 840 -40.32 21.02 20.43
CA PHE A 840 -41.48 21.85 20.11
C PHE A 840 -42.53 21.80 21.23
N TRP A 841 -42.84 20.61 21.74
CA TRP A 841 -43.86 20.42 22.76
C TRP A 841 -43.46 21.07 24.09
N TYR A 842 -42.18 21.03 24.45
CA TYR A 842 -41.68 21.69 25.66
C TYR A 842 -41.73 23.21 25.54
N VAL A 843 -41.39 23.76 24.36
CA VAL A 843 -41.50 25.19 24.07
C VAL A 843 -42.96 25.63 24.13
N LEU A 844 -43.86 24.90 23.47
CA LEU A 844 -45.29 25.18 23.49
C LEU A 844 -45.84 25.15 24.91
N LEU A 845 -45.51 24.12 25.70
CA LEU A 845 -45.91 24.00 27.09
C LEU A 845 -45.37 25.16 27.95
N SER A 846 -44.12 25.58 27.72
CA SER A 846 -43.53 26.74 28.39
C SER A 846 -44.31 28.03 28.12
N MET A 847 -44.71 28.27 26.87
CA MET A 847 -45.51 29.44 26.49
C MET A 847 -46.94 29.38 27.05
N MET A 848 -47.54 28.18 27.12
CA MET A 848 -48.83 27.98 27.79
C MET A 848 -48.73 28.28 29.29
N LEU A 849 -47.68 27.81 29.98
CA LEU A 849 -47.44 28.12 31.39
C LEU A 849 -47.19 29.62 31.62
N CYS A 850 -46.44 30.27 30.72
CA CYS A 850 -46.27 31.73 30.76
C CYS A 850 -47.61 32.47 30.61
N SER A 851 -48.48 31.99 29.71
CA SER A 851 -49.83 32.55 29.51
C SER A 851 -50.72 32.33 30.73
N ALA A 852 -50.69 31.13 31.32
CA ALA A 852 -51.42 30.83 32.56
C ALA A 852 -50.95 31.72 33.71
N TYR A 853 -49.63 31.89 33.85
CA TYR A 853 -49.04 32.77 34.85
C TYR A 853 -49.44 34.23 34.63
N TRP A 854 -49.48 34.71 33.39
CA TRP A 854 -49.99 36.04 33.06
C TRP A 854 -51.44 36.24 33.52
N VAL A 855 -52.32 35.29 33.20
CA VAL A 855 -53.73 35.32 33.63
C VAL A 855 -53.82 35.36 35.15
N LEU A 856 -53.02 34.54 35.85
CA LEU A 856 -52.94 34.56 37.31
C LEU A 856 -52.52 35.94 37.85
N LEU A 857 -51.47 36.56 37.28
CA LEU A 857 -51.04 37.91 37.68
C LEU A 857 -52.16 38.95 37.47
N CYS A 858 -52.87 38.86 36.35
CA CYS A 858 -54.01 39.74 36.05
C CYS A 858 -55.14 39.58 37.09
N ILE A 859 -55.49 38.34 37.45
CA ILE A 859 -56.51 38.05 38.47
C ILE A 859 -56.07 38.59 39.84
N VAL A 860 -54.84 38.31 40.25
CA VAL A 860 -54.28 38.78 41.54
C VAL A 860 -54.31 40.31 41.62
N TRP A 861 -53.99 40.98 40.51
CA TRP A 861 -54.04 42.44 40.41
C TRP A 861 -55.49 42.96 40.45
N LEU A 862 -56.40 42.39 39.67
CA LEU A 862 -57.81 42.84 39.59
C LEU A 862 -58.50 42.83 40.95
N PHE A 863 -58.23 41.80 41.75
CA PHE A 863 -58.80 41.65 43.08
C PHE A 863 -57.93 42.29 44.19
N ASN A 864 -56.84 42.99 43.83
CA ASN A 864 -55.86 43.57 44.76
C ASN A 864 -55.34 42.60 45.83
N LEU A 865 -55.23 41.31 45.49
CA LEU A 865 -54.88 40.26 46.47
C LEU A 865 -53.44 40.42 46.98
N HIS A 866 -52.53 40.92 46.15
CA HIS A 866 -51.14 41.19 46.53
C HIS A 866 -51.01 42.23 47.63
N LYS A 867 -51.92 43.22 47.67
CA LYS A 867 -51.99 44.22 48.76
C LYS A 867 -52.71 43.64 49.97
N ARG A 868 -53.85 42.99 49.76
CA ARG A 868 -54.70 42.46 50.83
C ARG A 868 -54.01 41.38 51.67
N PHE A 869 -53.16 40.58 51.05
CA PHE A 869 -52.48 39.43 51.67
C PHE A 869 -50.95 39.57 51.65
N TYR A 870 -50.43 40.80 51.66
CA TYR A 870 -48.99 41.09 51.52
C TYR A 870 -48.08 40.33 52.52
N ASN A 871 -48.61 40.00 53.70
CA ASN A 871 -47.87 39.28 54.74
C ASN A 871 -47.49 37.85 54.34
N PHE A 872 -48.18 37.24 53.38
CA PHE A 872 -47.83 35.92 52.86
C PHE A 872 -46.78 36.03 51.75
N PHE A 873 -45.74 35.18 51.83
CA PHE A 873 -44.63 35.17 50.87
C PHE A 873 -45.09 35.12 49.40
N ILE A 874 -46.08 34.28 49.09
CA ILE A 874 -46.59 34.08 47.72
C ILE A 874 -47.16 35.40 47.17
N PHE A 875 -47.98 36.11 47.95
CA PHE A 875 -48.59 37.37 47.50
C PHE A 875 -47.59 38.53 47.43
N ARG A 876 -46.56 38.53 48.29
CA ARG A 876 -45.41 39.44 48.17
C ARG A 876 -44.62 39.20 46.88
N PHE A 877 -44.34 37.93 46.57
CA PHE A 877 -43.67 37.53 45.32
C PHE A 877 -44.50 37.88 44.08
N LEU A 878 -45.83 37.64 44.12
CA LEU A 878 -46.73 38.02 43.04
C LEU A 878 -46.80 39.55 42.87
N GLY A 879 -46.78 40.33 43.95
CA GLY A 879 -46.68 41.80 43.89
C GLY A 879 -45.39 42.28 43.23
N TRP A 880 -44.25 41.66 43.57
CA TRP A 880 -42.97 41.92 42.88
C TRP A 880 -43.04 41.54 41.40
N SER A 881 -43.69 40.43 41.08
CA SER A 881 -43.85 39.92 39.71
C SER A 881 -44.76 40.82 38.86
N ILE A 882 -45.87 41.32 39.42
CA ILE A 882 -46.73 42.33 38.78
C ILE A 882 -45.92 43.59 38.40
N THR A 883 -45.01 44.00 39.28
CA THR A 883 -44.22 45.22 39.09
C THR A 883 -43.15 45.06 38.01
N ASN A 884 -42.45 43.90 38.00
CA ASN A 884 -41.24 43.71 37.21
C ASN A 884 -41.40 42.76 36.00
N ILE A 885 -42.24 41.72 36.10
CA ILE A 885 -42.40 40.69 35.06
C ILE A 885 -43.54 41.03 34.10
N MET A 886 -44.63 41.62 34.60
CA MET A 886 -45.77 42.04 33.78
C MET A 886 -45.40 42.94 32.56
N PRO A 887 -44.48 43.91 32.65
CA PRO A 887 -44.08 44.68 31.46
C PRO A 887 -43.31 43.86 30.43
N ILE A 888 -42.47 42.94 30.90
CA ILE A 888 -41.68 42.04 30.06
C ILE A 888 -42.63 41.08 29.34
N GLN A 889 -43.52 40.41 30.07
CA GLN A 889 -44.47 39.47 29.47
C GLN A 889 -45.52 40.17 28.59
N GLY A 890 -45.98 41.35 29.01
CA GLY A 890 -47.00 42.11 28.30
C GLY A 890 -46.48 42.75 27.02
N ASN A 891 -45.24 43.26 26.99
CA ASN A 891 -44.70 43.96 25.81
C ASN A 891 -43.71 43.14 24.99
N LEU A 892 -42.75 42.44 25.63
CA LEU A 892 -41.72 41.67 24.95
C LEU A 892 -42.23 40.29 24.54
N MET A 893 -42.89 39.55 25.42
CA MET A 893 -43.34 38.18 25.11
C MET A 893 -44.64 38.11 24.32
N PHE A 894 -45.29 39.22 23.99
CA PHE A 894 -46.58 39.21 23.30
C PHE A 894 -46.53 38.56 21.92
N ILE A 895 -45.55 38.94 21.09
CA ILE A 895 -45.36 38.33 19.77
C ILE A 895 -44.93 36.85 19.92
N PRO A 896 -43.87 36.52 20.69
CA PRO A 896 -43.46 35.12 20.90
C PRO A 896 -44.57 34.20 21.40
N ILE A 897 -45.32 34.60 22.46
CA ILE A 897 -46.38 33.77 23.04
C ILE A 897 -47.47 33.48 22.00
N ILE A 898 -47.99 34.52 21.34
CA ILE A 898 -49.10 34.34 20.39
C ILE A 898 -48.61 33.58 19.13
N SER A 899 -47.41 33.87 18.64
CA SER A 899 -46.81 33.18 17.49
C SER A 899 -46.66 31.68 17.76
N THR A 900 -46.06 31.29 18.90
CA THR A 900 -45.84 29.88 19.26
C THR A 900 -47.15 29.15 19.57
N LEU A 901 -48.11 29.79 20.24
CA LEU A 901 -49.42 29.17 20.45
C LEU A 901 -50.18 28.97 19.13
N LEU A 902 -49.91 29.78 18.10
CA LEU A 902 -50.47 29.59 16.77
C LEU A 902 -49.79 28.48 15.96
N ASP A 903 -48.52 28.15 16.24
CA ASP A 903 -47.81 27.08 15.54
C ASP A 903 -48.44 25.71 15.69
N VAL A 904 -49.14 25.46 16.79
CA VAL A 904 -49.88 24.20 16.98
C VAL A 904 -51.00 24.04 15.96
N PHE A 905 -51.49 25.10 15.30
CA PHE A 905 -52.56 24.97 14.30
C PHE A 905 -52.04 24.78 12.86
N LEU A 906 -50.72 24.77 12.65
CA LEU A 906 -50.09 24.75 11.32
C LEU A 906 -49.99 23.34 10.75
N CYS A 907 -51.12 22.86 10.22
CA CYS A 907 -51.31 21.55 9.59
C CYS A 907 -51.48 21.67 8.07
N ASP A 908 -50.53 22.32 7.39
CA ASP A 908 -50.61 22.68 5.96
C ASP A 908 -49.96 21.66 5.01
N LYS A 909 -49.43 20.54 5.55
CA LYS A 909 -48.80 19.45 4.79
C LYS A 909 -49.51 18.11 5.09
N SER A 910 -49.61 17.25 4.08
CA SER A 910 -50.21 15.91 4.23
C SER A 910 -49.53 14.86 3.35
N LEU A 911 -49.69 13.58 3.72
CA LEU A 911 -49.23 12.43 2.91
C LEU A 911 -50.25 12.02 1.84
N SER A 912 -51.52 12.33 2.08
CA SER A 912 -52.65 12.07 1.18
C SER A 912 -53.61 13.26 1.22
N ASP A 913 -54.60 13.29 0.34
CA ASP A 913 -55.63 14.34 0.34
C ASP A 913 -56.64 14.18 1.52
N SER A 914 -56.39 13.23 2.43
CA SER A 914 -57.24 12.99 3.59
C SER A 914 -56.82 13.80 4.81
N PHE A 915 -57.83 14.29 5.56
CA PHE A 915 -57.63 15.08 6.77
C PHE A 915 -56.83 14.34 7.86
N SER A 916 -57.03 13.02 7.98
CA SER A 916 -56.36 12.16 8.96
C SER A 916 -54.87 11.94 8.71
N ASP A 917 -54.37 12.26 7.51
CA ASP A 917 -52.97 12.12 7.12
C ASP A 917 -52.24 13.47 7.03
N SER A 918 -52.88 14.54 7.50
CA SER A 918 -52.21 15.81 7.70
C SER A 918 -51.18 15.70 8.84
N VAL A 919 -50.03 16.33 8.66
CA VAL A 919 -48.91 16.32 9.61
C VAL A 919 -48.64 17.73 10.12
N LEU A 920 -48.20 17.84 11.37
CA LEU A 920 -47.88 19.13 11.97
C LEU A 920 -46.58 19.66 11.38
N ASP A 921 -46.58 20.90 10.90
CA ASP A 921 -45.42 21.45 10.19
C ASP A 921 -44.17 21.57 11.08
N LYS A 922 -44.36 21.85 12.38
CA LYS A 922 -43.27 21.95 13.37
C LYS A 922 -42.82 20.61 13.95
N ASP A 923 -43.60 19.55 13.82
CA ASP A 923 -43.25 18.19 14.25
C ASP A 923 -43.97 17.17 13.35
N CYS A 924 -43.37 16.86 12.20
CA CYS A 924 -44.00 16.01 11.20
C CYS A 924 -44.03 14.52 11.57
N PHE A 925 -43.52 14.13 12.75
CA PHE A 925 -43.79 12.81 13.34
C PHE A 925 -45.21 12.72 13.92
N GLN A 926 -45.84 13.87 14.19
CA GLN A 926 -47.18 13.94 14.76
C GLN A 926 -48.22 14.19 13.67
N LYS A 927 -49.19 13.26 13.56
CA LYS A 927 -50.41 13.48 12.77
C LYS A 927 -51.25 14.57 13.42
N CYS A 928 -51.71 15.51 12.60
CA CYS A 928 -52.62 16.56 12.99
C CYS A 928 -53.99 15.99 13.41
N TRP A 929 -54.63 16.72 14.30
CA TRP A 929 -55.96 16.43 14.86
C TRP A 929 -56.12 15.07 15.56
N ASN A 930 -55.03 14.35 15.80
CA ASN A 930 -55.00 13.10 16.54
C ASN A 930 -54.65 13.34 18.02
N SER A 931 -54.87 12.34 18.89
CA SER A 931 -54.84 12.40 20.36
C SER A 931 -53.85 13.42 20.97
N LYS A 932 -52.55 13.27 20.73
CA LYS A 932 -51.51 14.14 21.29
C LYS A 932 -51.64 15.58 20.77
N HIS A 933 -51.76 15.79 19.47
CA HIS A 933 -51.93 17.12 18.89
C HIS A 933 -53.18 17.84 19.43
N LEU A 934 -54.31 17.15 19.44
CA LEU A 934 -55.58 17.70 19.93
C LEU A 934 -55.49 18.12 21.40
N SER A 935 -54.77 17.36 22.24
CA SER A 935 -54.57 17.66 23.66
C SER A 935 -53.81 18.96 23.93
N TYR A 936 -52.98 19.43 22.98
CA TYR A 936 -52.28 20.72 23.08
C TYR A 936 -53.01 21.84 22.33
N ALA A 937 -53.66 21.54 21.21
CA ALA A 937 -54.35 22.53 20.37
C ALA A 937 -55.52 23.21 21.12
N ILE A 938 -56.37 22.42 21.81
CA ILE A 938 -57.52 22.96 22.57
C ILE A 938 -57.08 23.96 23.65
N PRO A 939 -56.21 23.59 24.61
CA PRO A 939 -55.78 24.55 25.63
C PRO A 939 -54.94 25.69 25.07
N SER A 940 -54.19 25.52 23.98
CA SER A 940 -53.50 26.64 23.31
C SER A 940 -54.48 27.69 22.79
N GLY A 941 -55.58 27.25 22.15
CA GLY A 941 -56.65 28.14 21.73
C GLY A 941 -57.27 28.91 22.90
N LEU A 942 -57.58 28.21 24.00
CA LEU A 942 -58.12 28.84 25.21
C LEU A 942 -57.15 29.89 25.80
N PHE A 943 -55.84 29.58 25.84
CA PHE A 943 -54.85 30.55 26.31
C PHE A 943 -54.71 31.76 25.41
N ILE A 944 -54.80 31.63 24.08
CA ILE A 944 -54.83 32.79 23.17
C ILE A 944 -56.02 33.70 23.50
N PHE A 945 -57.23 33.13 23.61
CA PHE A 945 -58.44 33.91 23.89
C PHE A 945 -58.45 34.58 25.27
N MET A 946 -57.73 34.04 26.26
CA MET A 946 -57.59 34.66 27.58
C MET A 946 -56.42 35.65 27.65
N TYR A 947 -55.23 35.25 27.21
CA TYR A 947 -54.00 36.03 27.31
C TYR A 947 -54.12 37.32 26.52
N GLN A 948 -54.58 37.25 25.27
CA GLN A 948 -54.61 38.39 24.36
C GLN A 948 -55.43 39.59 24.87
N PRO A 949 -56.74 39.46 25.21
CA PRO A 949 -57.53 40.60 25.67
C PRO A 949 -57.02 41.16 26.99
N LEU A 950 -56.57 40.28 27.91
CA LEU A 950 -55.96 40.72 29.16
C LEU A 950 -54.67 41.49 28.90
N ALA A 951 -53.78 41.00 28.03
CA ALA A 951 -52.55 41.70 27.67
C ALA A 951 -52.83 43.10 27.10
N VAL A 952 -53.78 43.23 26.17
CA VAL A 952 -54.16 44.54 25.60
C VAL A 952 -54.75 45.47 26.67
N TYR A 953 -55.58 44.95 27.58
CA TYR A 953 -56.22 45.72 28.64
C TYR A 953 -55.25 46.17 29.75
N PHE A 954 -54.34 45.29 30.18
CA PHE A 954 -53.42 45.56 31.29
C PHE A 954 -52.19 46.37 30.89
N ARG A 955 -51.80 46.38 29.61
CA ARG A 955 -50.65 47.17 29.11
C ARG A 955 -50.72 48.66 29.50
N PRO A 956 -51.83 49.40 29.25
CA PRO A 956 -51.97 50.79 29.70
C PRO A 956 -52.05 50.93 31.23
N ILE A 957 -52.79 50.03 31.88
CA ILE A 957 -53.06 50.08 33.34
C ILE A 957 -51.80 49.90 34.17
N TRP A 958 -50.91 49.00 33.73
CA TRP A 958 -49.65 48.74 34.43
C TRP A 958 -48.79 50.01 34.56
N GLN A 959 -48.83 50.91 33.58
CA GLN A 959 -48.07 52.16 33.61
C GLN A 959 -48.59 53.15 34.63
N GLU A 960 -49.88 53.09 34.97
CA GLU A 960 -50.48 53.88 36.05
C GLU A 960 -50.12 53.32 37.42
N TYR A 961 -49.83 52.02 37.50
CA TYR A 961 -49.49 51.32 38.74
C TYR A 961 -48.04 51.56 39.21
N LEU A 962 -47.14 52.00 38.32
CA LEU A 962 -45.74 52.23 38.64
C LEU A 962 -45.41 53.71 38.90
N PRO A 963 -45.18 54.10 40.16
CA PRO A 963 -44.86 55.49 40.47
C PRO A 963 -43.45 55.92 40.03
N LEU A 964 -42.52 54.96 39.86
CA LEU A 964 -41.12 55.21 39.49
C LEU A 964 -40.87 55.23 37.96
N LEU A 965 -41.91 54.99 37.15
CA LEU A 965 -41.79 54.97 35.69
C LEU A 965 -41.93 56.39 35.12
N HIS A 966 -40.82 56.96 34.67
CA HIS A 966 -40.78 58.31 34.09
C HIS A 966 -41.13 58.29 32.60
N ILE A 967 -40.72 57.25 31.86
CA ILE A 967 -41.09 57.04 30.47
C ILE A 967 -42.46 56.36 30.41
N LYS A 968 -43.48 57.13 30.07
CA LYS A 968 -44.86 56.64 29.92
C LYS A 968 -45.21 56.49 28.44
N THR A 969 -45.95 55.43 28.12
CA THR A 969 -46.39 55.14 26.76
C THR A 969 -47.84 55.58 26.57
N HIS A 970 -48.14 56.25 25.46
CA HIS A 970 -49.52 56.67 25.19
C HIS A 970 -50.44 55.45 25.00
N PRO A 971 -51.60 55.37 25.69
CA PRO A 971 -52.54 54.26 25.54
C PRO A 971 -53.00 54.06 24.09
N LYS A 972 -53.17 55.17 23.35
CA LYS A 972 -53.53 55.17 21.91
C LYS A 972 -52.48 54.41 21.09
N PHE A 973 -51.20 54.63 21.37
CA PHE A 973 -50.12 53.92 20.70
C PHE A 973 -50.10 52.43 21.07
N LEU A 974 -50.26 52.06 22.35
CA LEU A 974 -50.28 50.65 22.78
C LEU A 974 -51.41 49.85 22.10
N MET A 975 -52.56 50.49 21.89
CA MET A 975 -53.70 49.89 21.18
C MET A 975 -53.42 49.68 19.69
N ILE A 976 -52.94 50.72 19.00
CA ILE A 976 -52.53 50.62 17.58
C ILE A 976 -51.42 49.56 17.42
N LYS A 977 -50.43 49.58 18.32
CA LYS A 977 -49.34 48.60 18.37
C LYS A 977 -49.87 47.18 18.55
N SER A 978 -50.85 46.94 19.41
CA SER A 978 -51.40 45.59 19.63
C SER A 978 -52.07 45.04 18.37
N VAL A 979 -52.88 45.85 17.68
CA VAL A 979 -53.51 45.46 16.40
C VAL A 979 -52.45 45.19 15.35
N TYR A 980 -51.46 46.08 15.24
CA TYR A 980 -50.34 45.94 14.31
C TYR A 980 -49.53 44.66 14.55
N GLN A 981 -49.15 44.38 15.81
CA GLN A 981 -48.40 43.17 16.17
C GLN A 981 -49.15 41.89 15.81
N ILE A 982 -50.47 41.84 16.04
CA ILE A 982 -51.28 40.69 15.63
C ILE A 982 -51.29 40.56 14.10
N LEU A 983 -51.54 41.64 13.35
CA LEU A 983 -51.52 41.60 11.89
C LEU A 983 -50.19 41.06 11.34
N LEU A 984 -49.05 41.44 11.93
CA LEU A 984 -47.75 40.89 11.55
C LEU A 984 -47.65 39.38 11.78
N ILE A 985 -48.09 38.89 12.95
CA ILE A 985 -48.10 37.46 13.26
C ILE A 985 -48.98 36.72 12.25
N LEU A 986 -50.15 37.26 11.93
CA LEU A 986 -51.06 36.63 10.97
C LEU A 986 -50.45 36.57 9.57
N LEU A 987 -49.85 37.65 9.07
CA LEU A 987 -49.16 37.66 7.78
C LEU A 987 -48.02 36.61 7.75
N ASN A 988 -47.24 36.51 8.83
CA ASN A 988 -46.17 35.53 8.96
C ASN A 988 -46.69 34.08 9.00
N LYS A 989 -47.80 33.80 9.69
CA LYS A 989 -48.36 32.45 9.80
C LYS A 989 -49.22 32.03 8.59
N THR A 990 -49.68 32.97 7.77
CA THR A 990 -50.54 32.70 6.61
C THR A 990 -49.84 33.02 5.28
N LEU A 991 -49.71 34.30 4.96
CA LEU A 991 -49.26 34.79 3.66
C LEU A 991 -47.83 34.39 3.35
N LYS A 992 -46.90 34.46 4.32
CA LYS A 992 -45.49 34.05 4.15
C LYS A 992 -45.36 32.60 3.68
N ARG A 993 -46.22 31.71 4.18
CA ARG A 993 -46.24 30.28 3.83
C ARG A 993 -46.92 29.99 2.49
N TYR A 994 -47.84 30.85 2.09
CA TYR A 994 -48.50 30.76 0.80
C TYR A 994 -47.57 31.23 -0.31
N ASP A 995 -47.05 32.45 -0.16
CA ASP A 995 -46.14 33.10 -1.08
C ASP A 995 -45.32 34.17 -0.33
N ASP A 996 -44.04 33.86 -0.09
CA ASP A 996 -43.14 34.73 0.65
C ASP A 996 -42.86 36.05 -0.11
N TYR A 997 -42.98 36.07 -1.45
CA TYR A 997 -42.85 37.31 -2.23
C TYR A 997 -44.04 38.24 -2.00
N VAL A 998 -45.27 37.71 -2.06
CA VAL A 998 -46.48 38.49 -1.76
C VAL A 998 -46.47 38.97 -0.31
N HIS A 999 -46.04 38.13 0.64
CA HIS A 999 -45.80 38.52 2.03
C HIS A 999 -44.83 39.70 2.15
N SER A 1000 -43.71 39.65 1.43
CA SER A 1000 -42.69 40.72 1.46
C SER A 1000 -43.29 42.08 1.11
N ILE A 1001 -44.14 42.15 0.07
CA ILE A 1001 -44.79 43.38 -0.39
C ILE A 1001 -45.81 43.88 0.64
N VAL A 1002 -46.71 43.01 1.08
CA VAL A 1002 -47.78 43.37 2.04
C VAL A 1002 -47.17 43.81 3.37
N PHE A 1003 -46.12 43.11 3.83
CA PHE A 1003 -45.37 43.45 5.03
C PHE A 1003 -44.73 44.84 4.91
N ALA A 1004 -44.06 45.14 3.78
CA ALA A 1004 -43.46 46.46 3.55
C ALA A 1004 -44.50 47.59 3.56
N ILE A 1005 -45.66 47.39 2.91
CA ILE A 1005 -46.77 48.35 2.91
C ILE A 1005 -47.29 48.57 4.34
N LEU A 1006 -47.48 47.50 5.11
CA LEU A 1006 -47.97 47.59 6.49
C LEU A 1006 -47.00 48.34 7.40
N ILE A 1007 -45.69 48.07 7.29
CA ILE A 1007 -44.63 48.77 8.02
C ILE A 1007 -44.61 50.26 7.63
N PHE A 1008 -44.73 50.56 6.33
CA PHE A 1008 -44.77 51.94 5.85
C PHE A 1008 -45.96 52.71 6.43
N ILE A 1009 -47.17 52.13 6.40
CA ILE A 1009 -48.37 52.70 7.04
C ILE A 1009 -48.12 52.92 8.53
N TYR A 1010 -47.52 51.94 9.23
CA TYR A 1010 -47.22 52.06 10.65
C TYR A 1010 -46.21 53.18 10.95
N VAL A 1011 -45.18 53.35 10.12
CA VAL A 1011 -44.23 54.48 10.21
C VAL A 1011 -44.94 55.81 10.02
N LEU A 1012 -45.87 55.92 9.07
CA LEU A 1012 -46.68 57.14 8.88
C LEU A 1012 -47.55 57.42 10.11
N VAL A 1013 -48.20 56.41 10.68
CA VAL A 1013 -49.00 56.57 11.91
C VAL A 1013 -48.12 57.07 13.07
N LEU A 1014 -46.89 56.55 13.20
CA LEU A 1014 -45.92 56.99 14.20
C LEU A 1014 -45.43 58.44 14.04
N GLN A 1015 -45.62 59.05 12.86
CA GLN A 1015 -45.34 60.49 12.68
C GLN A 1015 -46.42 61.36 13.35
N TYR A 1016 -47.67 60.90 13.34
CA TYR A 1016 -48.81 61.63 13.91
C TYR A 1016 -49.08 61.27 15.37
N VAL A 1017 -48.82 60.03 15.77
CA VAL A 1017 -49.05 59.51 17.12
C VAL A 1017 -47.73 59.33 17.83
N LYS A 1018 -47.45 60.18 18.83
CA LYS A 1018 -46.29 60.00 19.72
C LYS A 1018 -46.48 58.74 20.56
N ALA A 1019 -45.49 57.84 20.53
CA ALA A 1019 -45.54 56.57 21.26
C ALA A 1019 -45.30 56.77 22.76
N PHE A 1020 -44.33 57.61 23.10
CA PHE A 1020 -43.85 57.86 24.45
C PHE A 1020 -43.93 59.36 24.78
N ASN A 1021 -43.97 59.67 26.07
CA ASN A 1021 -43.80 61.04 26.55
C ASN A 1021 -42.35 61.55 26.48
N TYR A 1022 -41.41 60.73 25.97
CA TYR A 1022 -39.99 61.05 25.79
C TYR A 1022 -39.60 61.07 24.30
N ASP A 1023 -39.31 62.26 23.78
CA ASP A 1023 -39.11 62.47 22.33
C ASP A 1023 -37.90 61.74 21.75
N ARG A 1024 -36.82 61.53 22.53
CA ARG A 1024 -35.66 60.74 22.08
C ARG A 1024 -36.06 59.28 21.79
N LEU A 1025 -36.92 58.70 22.61
CA LEU A 1025 -37.40 57.33 22.40
C LEU A 1025 -38.35 57.23 21.20
N ASN A 1026 -39.22 58.23 21.01
CA ASN A 1026 -40.06 58.34 19.81
C ASN A 1026 -39.24 58.42 18.52
N MET A 1027 -38.08 59.08 18.55
CA MET A 1027 -37.16 59.11 17.42
C MET A 1027 -36.57 57.72 17.13
N TRP A 1028 -36.02 57.03 18.14
CA TRP A 1028 -35.45 55.68 17.94
C TRP A 1028 -36.49 54.65 17.51
N GLN A 1029 -37.72 54.71 18.02
CA GLN A 1029 -38.82 53.87 17.56
C GLN A 1029 -39.09 54.07 16.06
N ARG A 1030 -39.10 55.31 15.58
CA ARG A 1030 -39.31 55.63 14.16
C ARG A 1030 -38.14 55.13 13.30
N ILE A 1031 -36.91 55.39 13.72
CA ILE A 1031 -35.71 54.92 13.01
C ILE A 1031 -35.67 53.39 12.95
N GLY A 1032 -36.02 52.72 14.04
CA GLY A 1032 -36.10 51.26 14.07
C GLY A 1032 -37.09 50.71 13.05
N ASN A 1033 -38.31 51.25 13.00
CA ASN A 1033 -39.31 50.82 12.00
C ASN A 1033 -38.90 51.16 10.55
N ILE A 1034 -38.19 52.27 10.32
CA ILE A 1034 -37.59 52.59 9.01
C ILE A 1034 -36.50 51.57 8.65
N ALA A 1035 -35.70 51.11 9.62
CA ALA A 1035 -34.71 50.07 9.38
C ALA A 1035 -35.36 48.73 9.00
N VAL A 1036 -36.50 48.36 9.61
CA VAL A 1036 -37.25 47.17 9.17
C VAL A 1036 -37.85 47.36 7.78
N LEU A 1037 -38.36 48.54 7.46
CA LEU A 1037 -38.84 48.85 6.11
C LEU A 1037 -37.73 48.70 5.07
N TRP A 1038 -36.53 49.23 5.38
CA TRP A 1038 -35.36 49.08 4.54
C TRP A 1038 -35.00 47.61 4.32
N LEU A 1039 -34.98 46.79 5.39
CA LEU A 1039 -34.76 45.35 5.30
C LEU A 1039 -35.76 44.69 4.33
N ALA A 1040 -37.05 44.98 4.48
CA ALA A 1040 -38.10 44.41 3.63
C ALA A 1040 -37.94 44.82 2.15
N LEU A 1041 -37.57 46.08 1.87
CA LEU A 1041 -37.30 46.56 0.51
C LEU A 1041 -36.09 45.86 -0.12
N ILE A 1042 -35.04 45.60 0.65
CA ILE A 1042 -33.88 44.83 0.18
C ILE A 1042 -34.27 43.38 -0.15
N CYS A 1043 -35.12 42.74 0.67
CA CYS A 1043 -35.62 41.40 0.37
C CYS A 1043 -36.42 41.36 -0.94
N ILE A 1044 -37.26 42.36 -1.19
CA ILE A 1044 -38.01 42.48 -2.45
C ILE A 1044 -37.05 42.66 -3.63
N GLY A 1045 -36.04 43.53 -3.49
CA GLY A 1045 -35.02 43.78 -4.51
C GLY A 1045 -34.19 42.52 -4.84
N LEU A 1046 -33.80 41.76 -3.81
CA LEU A 1046 -33.11 40.47 -3.95
C LEU A 1046 -33.92 39.46 -4.77
N LYS A 1047 -35.23 39.36 -4.53
CA LYS A 1047 -36.11 38.43 -5.26
C LYS A 1047 -36.36 38.84 -6.72
N LEU A 1048 -36.24 40.13 -7.02
CA LEU A 1048 -36.44 40.68 -8.37
C LEU A 1048 -35.15 40.76 -9.20
N SER A 1049 -33.99 40.56 -8.57
CA SER A 1049 -32.68 40.79 -9.18
C SER A 1049 -32.00 39.48 -9.57
N THR A 1050 -31.31 39.49 -10.71
CA THR A 1050 -30.38 38.42 -11.12
C THR A 1050 -28.95 38.65 -10.61
N GLU A 1051 -28.71 39.75 -9.91
CA GLU A 1051 -27.38 40.11 -9.42
C GLU A 1051 -26.93 39.21 -8.26
N LYS A 1052 -25.60 39.11 -8.09
CA LYS A 1052 -25.02 38.27 -7.04
C LYS A 1052 -25.41 38.78 -5.65
N VAL A 1053 -25.75 37.85 -4.76
CA VAL A 1053 -26.21 38.09 -3.38
C VAL A 1053 -25.36 39.10 -2.61
N TYR A 1054 -24.04 39.05 -2.73
CA TYR A 1054 -23.14 39.90 -1.94
C TYR A 1054 -23.33 41.40 -2.19
N VAL A 1055 -23.80 41.80 -3.39
CA VAL A 1055 -24.06 43.20 -3.73
C VAL A 1055 -25.17 43.75 -2.83
N TRP A 1056 -26.23 42.98 -2.66
CA TRP A 1056 -27.37 43.32 -1.80
C TRP A 1056 -27.01 43.34 -0.31
N ILE A 1057 -26.06 42.50 0.12
CA ILE A 1057 -25.53 42.54 1.49
C ILE A 1057 -24.80 43.86 1.75
N ILE A 1058 -23.96 44.29 0.80
CA ILE A 1058 -23.24 45.57 0.92
C ILE A 1058 -24.23 46.73 1.01
N ILE A 1059 -25.27 46.74 0.15
CA ILE A 1059 -26.33 47.76 0.16
C ILE A 1059 -27.07 47.75 1.51
N LEU A 1060 -27.39 46.57 2.05
CA LEU A 1060 -28.04 46.43 3.35
C LEU A 1060 -27.20 47.05 4.47
N LEU A 1061 -25.93 46.67 4.58
CA LEU A 1061 -25.02 47.15 5.62
C LEU A 1061 -24.79 48.66 5.55
N ILE A 1062 -24.60 49.18 4.34
CA ILE A 1062 -24.45 50.62 4.11
C ILE A 1062 -25.73 51.36 4.55
N GLY A 1063 -26.90 50.88 4.15
CA GLY A 1063 -28.18 51.51 4.53
C GLY A 1063 -28.42 51.52 6.04
N LEU A 1064 -28.14 50.40 6.73
CA LEU A 1064 -28.25 50.33 8.19
C LEU A 1064 -27.24 51.27 8.89
N ALA A 1065 -26.00 51.32 8.42
CA ALA A 1065 -24.99 52.24 8.95
C ALA A 1065 -25.41 53.71 8.79
N MET A 1066 -25.97 54.09 7.63
CA MET A 1066 -26.50 55.43 7.40
C MET A 1066 -27.65 55.77 8.37
N LEU A 1067 -28.60 54.85 8.58
CA LEU A 1067 -29.71 55.08 9.51
C LEU A 1067 -29.24 55.28 10.95
N ILE A 1068 -28.24 54.51 11.41
CA ILE A 1068 -27.63 54.66 12.74
C ILE A 1068 -26.93 56.01 12.87
N ILE A 1069 -26.13 56.41 11.88
CA ILE A 1069 -25.42 57.70 11.85
C ILE A 1069 -26.44 58.85 11.90
N ILE A 1070 -27.47 58.82 11.06
CA ILE A 1070 -28.55 59.81 11.05
C ILE A 1070 -29.24 59.87 12.41
N GLY A 1071 -29.51 58.71 13.02
CA GLY A 1071 -30.09 58.63 14.36
C GLY A 1071 -29.25 59.31 15.44
N PHE A 1072 -27.94 59.05 15.46
CA PHE A 1072 -27.04 59.73 16.40
C PHE A 1072 -26.91 61.23 16.14
N LEU A 1073 -26.89 61.67 14.88
CA LEU A 1073 -26.87 63.08 14.53
C LEU A 1073 -28.15 63.81 14.97
N LEU A 1074 -29.31 63.22 14.70
CA LEU A 1074 -30.62 63.74 15.15
C LEU A 1074 -30.71 63.76 16.68
N GLN A 1075 -30.24 62.69 17.33
CA GLN A 1075 -30.17 62.59 18.78
C GLN A 1075 -29.36 63.75 19.37
N LYS A 1076 -28.14 63.99 18.85
CA LYS A 1076 -27.24 65.04 19.35
C LYS A 1076 -27.81 66.44 19.11
N LYS A 1077 -28.45 66.67 17.96
CA LYS A 1077 -28.90 68.00 17.53
C LYS A 1077 -30.28 68.41 18.08
N LYS A 1078 -31.24 67.48 18.17
CA LYS A 1078 -32.66 67.81 18.43
C LYS A 1078 -33.25 67.16 19.68
N TYR A 1079 -32.66 66.10 20.23
CA TYR A 1079 -33.28 65.30 21.29
C TYR A 1079 -32.34 65.11 22.50
N PRO A 1080 -32.30 66.09 23.43
CA PRO A 1080 -31.42 66.05 24.59
C PRO A 1080 -31.74 64.86 25.51
N SER A 1081 -30.72 64.37 26.24
CA SER A 1081 -30.94 63.33 27.25
C SER A 1081 -31.59 63.93 28.48
N LEU A 1082 -32.86 63.58 28.71
CA LEU A 1082 -33.61 63.94 29.93
C LEU A 1082 -33.54 62.86 31.00
N LEU A 1083 -32.97 61.71 30.66
CA LEU A 1083 -32.68 60.65 31.63
C LEU A 1083 -31.18 60.63 31.88
N TYR A 1084 -30.80 60.60 33.15
CA TYR A 1084 -29.42 60.41 33.59
C TYR A 1084 -29.36 59.26 34.59
N ARG A 1085 -28.20 58.61 34.65
CA ARG A 1085 -27.88 57.66 35.71
C ARG A 1085 -26.98 58.39 36.70
N VAL A 1086 -27.31 58.36 37.99
CA VAL A 1086 -26.37 58.80 39.03
C VAL A 1086 -25.14 57.89 38.90
N GLU A 1087 -23.93 58.47 38.81
CA GLU A 1087 -22.68 57.70 38.79
C GLU A 1087 -22.61 56.83 40.04
N GLN A 1088 -22.95 55.55 39.92
CA GLN A 1088 -22.67 54.58 40.96
C GLN A 1088 -21.17 54.30 40.94
N LYS A 1089 -20.47 54.62 42.04
CA LYS A 1089 -19.04 54.36 42.25
C LYS A 1089 -18.74 52.90 41.86
N SER A 1090 -17.71 52.73 41.02
CA SER A 1090 -17.57 51.68 40.00
C SER A 1090 -17.42 50.24 40.53
N ILE A 1091 -18.36 49.37 40.16
CA ILE A 1091 -18.20 47.89 40.16
C ILE A 1091 -16.96 47.47 39.36
N GLU A 1092 -16.55 48.27 38.37
CA GLU A 1092 -15.33 48.08 37.59
C GLU A 1092 -14.06 48.03 38.46
N LYS A 1093 -13.94 48.86 39.50
CA LYS A 1093 -12.82 48.81 40.47
C LYS A 1093 -12.85 47.54 41.32
N ILE A 1094 -14.05 47.07 41.68
CA ILE A 1094 -14.21 45.83 42.46
C ILE A 1094 -13.85 44.61 41.60
N ILE A 1095 -14.23 44.60 40.31
CA ILE A 1095 -13.86 43.55 39.35
C ILE A 1095 -12.35 43.59 39.04
N ARG A 1096 -11.78 44.78 38.82
CA ARG A 1096 -10.33 44.97 38.61
C ARG A 1096 -9.51 44.52 39.80
N TRP A 1097 -9.99 44.75 41.02
CA TRP A 1097 -9.39 44.21 42.24
C TRP A 1097 -9.52 42.68 42.35
N MET A 1098 -10.70 42.10 42.07
CA MET A 1098 -10.87 40.63 42.08
C MET A 1098 -9.99 39.91 41.06
N ILE A 1099 -9.65 40.57 39.94
CA ILE A 1099 -8.77 40.04 38.90
C ILE A 1099 -7.28 40.38 39.21
N GLY A 1100 -6.98 41.03 40.34
CA GLY A 1100 -5.63 41.32 40.80
C GLY A 1100 -4.93 42.49 40.08
N SER A 1101 -5.68 43.28 39.30
CA SER A 1101 -5.14 44.42 38.54
C SER A 1101 -5.07 45.74 39.32
N GLU A 1102 -5.63 45.79 40.54
CA GLU A 1102 -5.56 46.94 41.45
C GLU A 1102 -5.22 46.45 42.87
N GLU A 1103 -4.35 47.17 43.59
CA GLU A 1103 -3.97 46.83 44.97
C GLU A 1103 -5.15 47.02 45.94
N SER A 1104 -5.29 46.11 46.91
CA SER A 1104 -6.41 46.12 47.87
C SER A 1104 -6.55 47.41 48.66
N LYS A 1105 -5.45 48.12 48.91
CA LYS A 1105 -5.46 49.37 49.68
C LYS A 1105 -6.29 50.48 49.02
N ASP A 1106 -6.31 50.58 47.69
CA ASP A 1106 -7.05 51.65 47.00
C ASP A 1106 -8.56 51.36 46.93
N VAL A 1107 -8.94 50.09 46.87
CA VAL A 1107 -10.35 49.67 46.92
C VAL A 1107 -10.92 49.83 48.32
N PHE A 1108 -10.20 49.40 49.36
CA PHE A 1108 -10.67 49.56 50.75
C PHE A 1108 -10.73 51.03 51.19
N LYS A 1109 -9.80 51.88 50.72
CA LYS A 1109 -9.86 53.33 50.99
C LYS A 1109 -11.08 53.97 50.31
N SER A 1110 -11.46 53.53 49.11
CA SER A 1110 -12.67 54.01 48.44
C SER A 1110 -13.97 53.55 49.10
N ILE A 1111 -13.96 52.37 49.76
CA ILE A 1111 -15.09 51.82 50.52
C ILE A 1111 -15.19 52.48 51.90
N SER A 1112 -14.08 52.76 52.59
CA SER A 1112 -14.09 53.42 53.90
C SER A 1112 -14.64 54.85 53.84
N TYR A 1113 -14.27 55.61 52.80
CA TYR A 1113 -14.86 56.94 52.55
C TYR A 1113 -16.38 56.89 52.25
N ALA A 1114 -16.90 55.76 51.74
CA ALA A 1114 -18.33 55.57 51.47
C ALA A 1114 -19.13 55.18 52.73
N ILE A 1115 -18.46 54.68 53.78
CA ILE A 1115 -19.07 54.42 55.09
C ILE A 1115 -19.12 55.74 55.88
N ASP A 1116 -18.06 56.55 55.86
CA ASP A 1116 -18.03 57.86 56.53
C ASP A 1116 -19.04 58.87 55.92
N GLU A 1117 -19.25 58.88 54.60
CA GLU A 1117 -20.27 59.75 53.97
C GLU A 1117 -21.72 59.35 54.36
N ASN A 1118 -22.00 58.05 54.54
CA ASN A 1118 -23.33 57.60 54.94
C ASN A 1118 -23.59 57.77 56.45
N GLU A 1119 -22.54 57.74 57.29
CA GLU A 1119 -22.67 58.01 58.73
C GLU A 1119 -22.91 59.51 59.00
N ILE A 1120 -22.32 60.41 58.20
CA ILE A 1120 -22.56 61.86 58.28
C ILE A 1120 -23.96 62.25 57.78
N ASP A 1121 -24.48 61.60 56.73
CA ASP A 1121 -25.82 61.89 56.19
C ASP A 1121 -26.96 61.29 57.04
N SER A 1122 -26.68 60.23 57.81
CA SER A 1122 -27.63 59.66 58.78
C SER A 1122 -27.72 60.46 60.09
N ASN A 1123 -26.62 61.10 60.53
CA ASN A 1123 -26.62 62.00 61.69
C ASN A 1123 -27.21 63.39 61.39
N ASN A 1124 -27.16 63.87 60.14
CA ASN A 1124 -27.79 65.14 59.76
C ASN A 1124 -29.32 65.06 59.54
N ARG A 1125 -29.93 63.86 59.52
CA ARG A 1125 -31.39 63.70 59.42
C ARG A 1125 -32.12 63.54 60.76
N PHE A 1126 -31.41 63.49 61.89
CA PHE A 1126 -32.02 63.45 63.23
C PHE A 1126 -32.06 64.80 63.96
N ILE A 1127 -31.50 65.88 63.39
CA ILE A 1127 -31.51 67.24 63.96
C ILE A 1127 -32.00 68.26 62.93
N SER A 1128 -33.25 68.13 62.48
CA SER A 1128 -34.06 69.28 62.04
C SER A 1128 -35.51 68.84 61.79
N GLY A 1129 -36.43 69.25 62.67
CA GLY A 1129 -37.87 69.15 62.39
C GLY A 1129 -38.79 68.81 63.56
N SER A 1130 -38.55 69.37 64.74
CA SER A 1130 -39.60 69.66 65.71
C SER A 1130 -40.28 70.99 65.35
N HIS A 1131 -41.42 70.93 64.66
CA HIS A 1131 -42.64 71.73 64.84
C HIS A 1131 -43.65 71.46 63.74
#